data_AF-A0A937NKG2-F1
#
_entry.id   AF-A0A937NKG2-F1
#
_cell.length_a   1.000
_cell.length_b   1.000
_cell.length_c   1.000
_cell.angle_alpha   90.00
_cell.angle_beta   90.00
_cell.angle_gamma   90.00
#
_symmetry.space_group_name_H-M   'P 1'
#
loop_
_entity.id
_entity.type
_entity.pdbx_description
1 polymer ?
#
loop_
_entity_poly.entity_id
_entity_poly.type
_entity_poly.pdbx_seq_one_letter_code
_entity_poly.pdbx_strand_id
1 'polypeptide(L)'
;MDKHLQAEHIVASRRGLIAGLSHLARHKTAAEGGCGVLGLACNVPVAGRHVVEAAAQMHNRGNGKGGGVALAGLDPIQMSVSPQTLRDAYLIQIAYLDPAAKPEVEQTCLDSFDLLQGYHVPTVGDWRDVPGLALSDALSLSKGDAEGLEMRPPDVWRYFARVKPDSLDRFAETHSLEALPDRAVEDEFVYQNSFRLNREFYASLGEKRAFVLCHGRDLIVLKIVGYAEQVVQYYRLDDVTARVWIAHQRYPTKGRVWHPGGAHPFIGLNEALVHNGDFANYHAVSEYLRQRNIVSLFLTDTEVSVQLFDLWDRVYGYPLEVTLEALAPTTERDFAVLPLQKQALYRAVQATHLYASPDGPWFFIIARSRPDEGEWQLLGITDTSMLRPQVFALYENDDVQLGLIASERQAINGALRSLAAEDNRFLPLADRYWVARGGSHTDGGAFTFTVKKRVGESANQRGWETRSVHLTCADKFGTAVTIAPGQRHVDRARLNPAKVGDPFRRMLQAHLYRTFDDGGPSSLFHWAVERLSAWTYDESAAFAGLLADFGENAGEEFEFVRQALTLLRDRHYDPGDKRRASLLTLWDASLTDLFRLPKSGRLRKSHRRRITWDNRHNLRPPNNGESTLLVDTLGFPPEGDGSAARLLVAAYELGWRHLIAYNWRGGRFAACGLGPGTDGVRVELYGDVGDYAASGLDGAEVHIHGDGQDQVGQILKGGKLVIHGDVGQTFLYGAKGGTIYVLGSVAGRPLINAVGRLRTVINGTCLDYLAESFMAGDPLDGGGFVILNGIAFDEHGRLVELETVYPGGNLFSLASGGAIYLRDPHRKVGKDQLNGGQFAPLSQADWTLIRPYLEENGRLFGIPVPALLTVGGEERSPDGVYRKVEVRPLAALA
;
A
#
# COMPACT_ATOMS: atom_id res chain seq x y z
N MET A 1 23.51 -15.88 -31.05
CA MET A 1 23.51 -17.06 -30.15
C MET A 1 22.09 -17.23 -29.61
N ASP A 2 21.59 -18.46 -29.50
CA ASP A 2 20.32 -18.74 -28.82
C ASP A 2 20.39 -18.24 -27.37
N LYS A 3 19.35 -17.56 -26.87
CA LYS A 3 19.29 -17.04 -25.48
C LYS A 3 19.58 -18.15 -24.45
N HIS A 4 19.17 -19.39 -24.74
CA HIS A 4 19.48 -20.55 -23.91
C HIS A 4 21.00 -20.76 -23.75
N LEU A 5 21.73 -20.79 -24.86
CA LEU A 5 23.19 -20.97 -24.84
C LEU A 5 23.89 -19.80 -24.13
N GLN A 6 23.36 -18.57 -24.27
CA GLN A 6 23.85 -17.41 -23.52
C GLN A 6 23.73 -17.61 -22.01
N ALA A 7 22.56 -18.03 -21.54
CA ALA A 7 22.33 -18.32 -20.13
C ALA A 7 23.25 -19.41 -19.59
N GLU A 8 23.45 -20.51 -20.34
CA GLU A 8 24.34 -21.60 -19.94
C GLU A 8 25.79 -21.15 -19.79
N HIS A 9 26.31 -20.35 -20.73
CA HIS A 9 27.67 -19.83 -20.67
C HIS A 9 27.85 -18.87 -19.48
N ILE A 10 26.91 -17.97 -19.24
CA ILE A 10 26.93 -17.07 -18.08
C ILE A 10 26.93 -17.88 -16.78
N VAL A 11 25.99 -18.82 -16.62
CA VAL A 11 25.90 -19.68 -15.42
C VAL A 11 27.18 -20.51 -15.23
N ALA A 12 27.76 -21.05 -16.30
CA ALA A 12 28.98 -21.85 -16.25
C ALA A 12 30.19 -21.00 -15.80
N SER A 13 30.29 -19.76 -16.25
CA SER A 13 31.38 -18.84 -15.91
C SER A 13 31.52 -18.60 -14.40
N ARG A 14 30.42 -18.73 -13.64
CA ARG A 14 30.36 -18.51 -12.19
C ARG A 14 30.88 -19.69 -11.35
N ARG A 15 31.13 -20.87 -11.94
CA ARG A 15 31.53 -22.09 -11.21
C ARG A 15 32.76 -21.87 -10.31
N GLY A 16 33.75 -21.12 -10.80
CA GLY A 16 34.94 -20.78 -10.02
C GLY A 16 34.67 -19.87 -8.82
N LEU A 17 33.65 -19.00 -8.90
CA LEU A 17 33.32 -18.04 -7.83
C LEU A 17 32.85 -18.73 -6.56
N ILE A 18 32.17 -19.87 -6.69
CA ILE A 18 31.60 -20.59 -5.55
C ILE A 18 32.50 -21.72 -5.06
N ALA A 19 33.64 -21.95 -5.72
CA ALA A 19 34.61 -22.96 -5.32
C ALA A 19 35.11 -22.72 -3.89
N GLY A 20 35.07 -23.77 -3.07
CA GLY A 20 35.48 -23.73 -1.66
C GLY A 20 34.45 -23.14 -0.69
N LEU A 21 33.28 -22.68 -1.15
CA LEU A 21 32.20 -22.26 -0.25
C LEU A 21 31.48 -23.49 0.33
N SER A 22 31.43 -23.60 1.65
CA SER A 22 30.69 -24.66 2.34
C SER A 22 29.21 -24.62 1.97
N HIS A 23 28.52 -25.76 2.05
CA HIS A 23 27.06 -25.72 2.09
C HIS A 23 26.59 -24.89 3.28
N LEU A 24 25.51 -24.14 3.08
CA LEU A 24 24.83 -23.51 4.19
C LEU A 24 24.33 -24.63 5.11
N ALA A 25 24.80 -24.63 6.36
CA ALA A 25 24.23 -25.48 7.37
C ALA A 25 22.74 -25.11 7.55
N ARG A 26 21.89 -26.13 7.73
CA ARG A 26 20.46 -25.94 8.03
C ARG A 26 20.31 -25.30 9.41
N HIS A 27 20.49 -23.99 9.50
CA HIS A 27 20.20 -23.21 10.69
C HIS A 27 18.84 -22.54 10.54
N LYS A 28 18.13 -22.42 11.66
CA LYS A 28 16.83 -21.74 11.68
C LYS A 28 17.07 -20.25 11.44
N THR A 29 16.70 -19.76 10.25
CA THR A 29 16.80 -18.35 9.88
C THR A 29 15.96 -17.48 10.82
N ALA A 30 16.34 -16.20 10.93
CA ALA A 30 15.58 -15.23 11.69
C ALA A 30 14.26 -14.92 10.97
N ALA A 31 13.13 -15.20 11.62
CA ALA A 31 11.82 -14.85 11.06
C ALA A 31 11.67 -13.31 11.00
N GLU A 32 11.10 -12.80 9.93
CA GLU A 32 10.80 -11.36 9.77
C GLU A 32 9.34 -11.04 10.11
N GLY A 33 9.14 -9.91 10.79
CA GLY A 33 7.84 -9.34 11.16
C GLY A 33 7.17 -8.65 9.97
N GLY A 34 6.11 -7.88 10.20
CA GLY A 34 5.51 -7.04 9.15
C GLY A 34 6.34 -5.80 8.89
N CYS A 35 7.26 -5.85 7.91
CA CYS A 35 8.14 -4.75 7.50
C CYS A 35 7.39 -3.68 6.69
N GLY A 36 7.59 -2.39 6.98
CA GLY A 36 7.02 -1.28 6.19
C GLY A 36 7.70 -1.10 4.84
N VAL A 37 6.95 -1.09 3.74
CA VAL A 37 7.48 -0.83 2.39
C VAL A 37 6.72 0.25 1.65
N LEU A 38 7.45 1.08 0.91
CA LEU A 38 6.95 2.10 -0.02
C LEU A 38 7.70 2.01 -1.35
N GLY A 39 6.96 2.18 -2.44
CA GLY A 39 7.44 2.41 -3.78
C GLY A 39 6.71 3.60 -4.40
N LEU A 40 7.43 4.42 -5.16
CA LEU A 40 6.89 5.56 -5.89
C LEU A 40 7.52 5.61 -7.29
N ALA A 41 6.72 5.78 -8.33
CA ALA A 41 7.17 6.02 -9.70
C ALA A 41 6.45 7.22 -10.29
N CYS A 42 7.18 8.16 -10.90
CA CYS A 42 6.60 9.39 -11.43
C CYS A 42 7.23 9.81 -12.77
N ASN A 43 6.40 10.36 -13.65
CA ASN A 43 6.87 10.99 -14.90
C ASN A 43 7.66 12.30 -14.65
N VAL A 44 7.57 12.88 -13.45
CA VAL A 44 8.40 14.03 -13.02
C VAL A 44 9.41 13.57 -11.96
N PRO A 45 10.63 14.13 -11.90
CA PRO A 45 11.55 13.83 -10.82
C PRO A 45 10.96 14.24 -9.46
N VAL A 46 11.00 13.33 -8.50
CA VAL A 46 10.49 13.51 -7.13
C VAL A 46 11.66 13.56 -6.16
N ALA A 47 11.65 14.53 -5.25
CA ALA A 47 12.68 14.71 -4.23
C ALA A 47 12.52 13.73 -3.05
N GLY A 48 13.64 13.34 -2.43
CA GLY A 48 13.67 12.33 -1.37
C GLY A 48 12.85 12.67 -0.12
N ARG A 49 12.67 13.96 0.20
CA ARG A 49 11.82 14.39 1.33
C ARG A 49 10.37 13.93 1.26
N HIS A 50 9.83 13.67 0.05
CA HIS A 50 8.46 13.18 -0.11
C HIS A 50 8.30 11.69 0.22
N VAL A 51 9.41 10.95 0.26
CA VAL A 51 9.46 9.56 0.71
C VAL A 51 9.52 9.47 2.24
N VAL A 52 10.13 10.47 2.90
CA VAL A 52 10.30 10.53 4.36
C VAL A 52 8.97 10.50 5.10
N GLU A 53 8.01 11.34 4.72
CA GLU A 53 6.70 11.41 5.37
C GLU A 53 5.97 10.06 5.31
N ALA A 54 6.03 9.38 4.16
CA ALA A 54 5.42 8.07 3.98
C ALA A 54 6.15 6.97 4.77
N ALA A 55 7.49 7.00 4.80
CA ALA A 55 8.30 6.06 5.56
C ALA A 55 8.08 6.20 7.08
N ALA A 56 7.96 7.43 7.57
CA ALA A 56 7.71 7.75 8.98
C ALA A 56 6.33 7.24 9.44
N GLN A 57 5.31 7.28 8.58
CA GLN A 57 3.98 6.72 8.88
C GLN A 57 3.94 5.18 8.91
N MET A 58 5.05 4.52 8.55
CA MET A 58 5.25 3.07 8.69
C MET A 58 6.37 2.74 9.67
N HIS A 59 6.81 3.69 10.50
CA HIS A 59 7.89 3.48 11.45
C HIS A 59 7.58 2.36 12.45
N ASN A 60 6.32 2.26 12.89
CA ASN A 60 5.78 1.19 13.73
C ASN A 60 5.76 -0.20 13.06
N ARG A 61 6.10 -0.28 11.77
CA ARG A 61 6.34 -1.53 11.02
C ARG A 61 7.84 -1.85 10.91
N GLY A 62 8.70 -1.08 11.57
CA GLY A 62 10.12 -1.34 11.76
C GLY A 62 10.47 -1.42 13.26
N ASN A 63 11.72 -1.73 13.55
CA ASN A 63 12.25 -1.70 14.92
C ASN A 63 13.67 -1.11 15.00
N GLY A 64 14.02 -0.27 14.01
CA GLY A 64 15.32 0.39 13.92
C GLY A 64 16.50 -0.53 13.57
N LYS A 65 16.26 -1.81 13.25
CA LYS A 65 17.33 -2.77 12.94
C LYS A 65 17.67 -2.90 11.46
N GLY A 66 17.11 -2.02 10.62
CA GLY A 66 17.46 -1.94 9.20
C GLY A 66 16.52 -1.02 8.45
N GLY A 67 17.09 -0.04 7.77
CA GLY A 67 16.36 0.91 6.95
C GLY A 67 17.14 1.21 5.69
N GLY A 68 16.46 1.44 4.58
CA GLY A 68 17.12 1.71 3.31
C GLY A 68 16.21 2.29 2.25
N VAL A 69 16.85 2.86 1.25
CA VAL A 69 16.21 3.44 0.07
C VAL A 69 16.90 2.98 -1.22
N ALA A 70 16.13 2.91 -2.30
CA ALA A 70 16.66 2.78 -3.65
C ALA A 70 16.05 3.85 -4.56
N LEU A 71 16.83 4.32 -5.53
CA LEU A 71 16.42 5.36 -6.47
C LEU A 71 16.81 4.96 -7.89
N ALA A 72 15.93 5.15 -8.87
CA ALA A 72 16.24 4.99 -10.29
C ALA A 72 15.70 6.15 -11.13
N GLY A 73 16.35 6.41 -12.28
CA GLY A 73 16.07 7.59 -13.10
C GLY A 73 16.58 8.85 -12.44
N LEU A 74 17.88 8.86 -12.19
CA LEU A 74 18.62 9.87 -11.43
C LEU A 74 18.84 11.13 -12.27
N ASP A 75 19.07 12.25 -11.58
CA ASP A 75 19.51 13.48 -12.23
C ASP A 75 21.05 13.44 -12.46
N PRO A 76 21.52 13.48 -13.73
CA PRO A 76 22.96 13.45 -14.03
C PRO A 76 23.73 14.62 -13.41
N ILE A 77 23.12 15.80 -13.26
CA ILE A 77 23.75 16.97 -12.64
C ILE A 77 23.97 16.71 -11.15
N GLN A 78 22.96 16.18 -10.44
CA GLN A 78 23.09 15.81 -9.03
C GLN A 78 24.08 14.64 -8.83
N MET A 79 24.23 13.78 -9.85
CA MET A 79 25.23 12.71 -9.87
C MET A 79 26.63 13.17 -10.32
N SER A 80 26.81 14.45 -10.64
CA SER A 80 28.10 15.02 -11.09
C SER A 80 28.70 14.33 -12.32
N VAL A 81 27.84 13.91 -13.26
CA VAL A 81 28.26 13.22 -14.50
C VAL A 81 27.44 13.71 -15.70
N SER A 82 27.88 13.37 -16.92
CA SER A 82 27.08 13.64 -18.12
C SER A 82 25.87 12.69 -18.22
N PRO A 83 24.78 13.07 -18.94
CA PRO A 83 23.68 12.15 -19.21
C PRO A 83 24.11 10.85 -19.91
N GLN A 84 25.15 10.91 -20.74
CA GLN A 84 25.72 9.73 -21.41
C GLN A 84 26.42 8.82 -20.39
N THR A 85 27.25 9.39 -19.51
CA THR A 85 27.93 8.65 -18.45
C THR A 85 26.93 7.96 -17.52
N LEU A 86 25.88 8.65 -17.09
CA LEU A 86 24.83 8.07 -16.23
C LEU A 86 24.13 6.87 -16.88
N ARG A 87 23.90 6.93 -18.19
CA ARG A 87 23.27 5.85 -18.96
C ARG A 87 24.20 4.65 -19.17
N ASP A 88 25.45 4.92 -19.54
CA ASP A 88 26.35 3.89 -20.08
C ASP A 88 27.24 3.23 -19.02
N ALA A 89 27.56 3.95 -17.94
CA ALA A 89 28.47 3.50 -16.88
C ALA A 89 27.74 2.81 -15.73
N TYR A 90 28.43 1.85 -15.11
CA TYR A 90 27.98 1.22 -13.88
C TYR A 90 28.23 2.16 -12.71
N LEU A 91 27.25 2.23 -11.84
CA LEU A 91 27.29 2.98 -10.60
C LEU A 91 27.62 1.98 -9.48
N ILE A 92 28.91 1.88 -9.15
CA ILE A 92 29.41 0.99 -8.11
C ILE A 92 29.45 1.79 -6.80
N GLN A 93 28.59 1.42 -5.84
CA GLN A 93 28.60 1.97 -4.48
C GLN A 93 29.19 0.94 -3.52
N ILE A 94 30.23 1.33 -2.82
CA ILE A 94 30.90 0.51 -1.82
C ILE A 94 30.73 1.17 -0.46
N ALA A 95 30.17 0.41 0.49
CA ALA A 95 30.10 0.77 1.90
C ALA A 95 31.37 0.29 2.61
N TYR A 96 32.11 1.23 3.20
CA TYR A 96 33.28 0.97 4.03
C TYR A 96 32.88 1.04 5.50
N LEU A 97 33.11 -0.07 6.20
CA LEU A 97 32.92 -0.21 7.65
C LEU A 97 34.25 0.03 8.37
N ASP A 98 35.32 -0.41 7.73
CA ASP A 98 36.70 -0.05 8.01
C ASP A 98 37.21 0.87 6.88
N PRO A 99 37.32 2.18 7.11
CA PRO A 99 37.86 3.10 6.12
C PRO A 99 39.29 2.76 5.64
N ALA A 100 40.07 2.01 6.45
CA ALA A 100 41.41 1.59 6.07
C ALA A 100 41.40 0.52 4.95
N ALA A 101 40.27 -0.13 4.71
CA ALA A 101 40.12 -1.08 3.60
C ALA A 101 40.04 -0.42 2.22
N LYS A 102 39.79 0.90 2.15
CA LYS A 102 39.56 1.59 0.87
C LYS A 102 40.70 1.43 -0.14
N PRO A 103 41.98 1.71 0.17
CA PRO A 103 43.05 1.59 -0.81
C PRO A 103 43.21 0.16 -1.34
N GLU A 104 43.01 -0.83 -0.46
CA GLU A 104 43.08 -2.25 -0.81
C GLU A 104 41.93 -2.63 -1.77
N VAL A 105 40.69 -2.24 -1.45
CA VAL A 105 39.52 -2.48 -2.29
C VAL A 105 39.66 -1.80 -3.66
N GLU A 106 40.12 -0.55 -3.71
CA GLU A 106 40.34 0.15 -4.98
C GLU A 106 41.39 -0.55 -5.83
N GLN A 107 42.49 -0.99 -5.22
CA GLN A 107 43.56 -1.67 -5.92
C GLN A 107 43.15 -3.06 -6.43
N THR A 108 42.41 -3.84 -5.65
CA THR A 108 42.09 -5.24 -6.01
C THR A 108 40.82 -5.36 -6.85
N CYS A 109 39.82 -4.50 -6.61
CA CYS A 109 38.48 -4.66 -7.19
C CYS A 109 38.12 -3.58 -8.21
N LEU A 110 38.82 -2.43 -8.24
CA LEU A 110 38.53 -1.34 -9.19
C LEU A 110 39.62 -1.12 -10.25
N ASP A 111 40.79 -1.74 -10.14
CA ASP A 111 41.87 -1.57 -11.12
C ASP A 111 41.51 -2.03 -12.55
N SER A 112 40.57 -2.97 -12.69
CA SER A 112 40.06 -3.40 -14.00
C SER A 112 39.07 -2.42 -14.66
N PHE A 113 38.79 -1.28 -14.02
CA PHE A 113 37.82 -0.30 -14.49
C PHE A 113 38.46 1.03 -14.89
N ASP A 114 37.88 1.65 -15.92
CA ASP A 114 38.04 3.07 -16.19
C ASP A 114 37.07 3.85 -15.31
N LEU A 115 37.61 4.48 -14.27
CA LEU A 115 36.84 5.30 -13.33
C LEU A 115 36.58 6.68 -13.97
N LEU A 116 35.36 6.87 -14.46
CA LEU A 116 34.92 8.12 -15.11
C LEU A 116 34.65 9.22 -14.09
N GLN A 117 34.22 8.85 -12.89
CA GLN A 117 33.97 9.74 -11.76
C GLN A 117 33.97 8.93 -10.46
N GLY A 118 34.47 9.52 -9.36
CA GLY A 118 34.47 8.87 -8.05
C GLY A 118 34.39 9.90 -6.93
N TYR A 119 33.49 9.70 -5.96
CA TYR A 119 33.36 10.61 -4.82
C TYR A 119 32.73 9.95 -3.59
N HIS A 120 33.03 10.51 -2.42
CA HIS A 120 32.36 10.17 -1.17
C HIS A 120 30.93 10.70 -1.17
N VAL A 121 29.95 9.85 -0.84
CA VAL A 121 28.54 10.26 -0.74
C VAL A 121 28.42 11.28 0.41
N PRO A 122 27.83 12.46 0.18
CA PRO A 122 27.68 13.46 1.23
C PRO A 122 26.92 12.91 2.44
N THR A 123 27.40 13.21 3.65
CA THR A 123 26.74 12.88 4.90
C THR A 123 26.53 14.13 5.75
N VAL A 124 25.71 14.02 6.79
CA VAL A 124 25.77 14.96 7.92
C VAL A 124 27.13 14.85 8.63
N GLY A 125 27.48 15.89 9.41
CA GLY A 125 28.78 16.01 10.08
C GLY A 125 28.99 14.98 11.19
N ASP A 126 28.15 15.02 12.24
CA ASP A 126 28.06 13.95 13.23
C ASP A 126 26.79 13.13 12.96
N TRP A 127 26.96 11.81 12.84
CA TRP A 127 25.85 10.88 12.63
C TRP A 127 24.88 10.86 13.83
N ARG A 128 25.34 11.29 15.01
CA ARG A 128 24.50 11.47 16.21
C ARG A 128 23.57 12.68 16.13
N ASP A 129 23.84 13.61 15.21
CA ASP A 129 22.97 14.75 14.93
C ASP A 129 21.79 14.35 14.04
N VAL A 130 21.82 13.16 13.43
CA VAL A 130 20.63 12.61 12.78
C VAL A 130 19.60 12.42 13.88
N PRO A 131 18.50 13.18 13.85
CA PRO A 131 17.53 13.09 14.91
C PRO A 131 16.95 11.66 14.93
N GLY A 132 16.55 11.22 16.11
CA GLY A 132 15.49 10.21 16.19
C GLY A 132 14.25 10.77 15.50
N LEU A 133 13.14 10.04 15.46
CA LEU A 133 11.93 10.71 15.02
C LEU A 133 11.58 11.83 16.01
N ALA A 134 11.81 13.08 15.59
CA ALA A 134 11.30 14.29 16.23
C ALA A 134 9.80 14.38 15.95
N LEU A 135 9.05 13.36 16.38
CA LEU A 135 7.60 13.32 16.34
C LEU A 135 7.10 13.54 17.77
N SER A 136 7.05 14.82 18.15
CA SER A 136 6.34 15.36 19.32
C SER A 136 6.31 14.49 20.59
N ASP A 137 7.43 14.08 21.19
CA ASP A 137 7.53 13.35 22.48
C ASP A 137 6.65 12.08 22.66
N ALA A 138 5.79 11.74 21.70
CA ALA A 138 4.62 10.88 21.92
C ALA A 138 4.80 9.49 21.34
N LEU A 139 5.55 9.41 20.24
CA LEU A 139 5.76 8.21 19.44
C LEU A 139 6.80 7.25 20.02
N SER A 140 7.50 7.67 21.08
CA SER A 140 8.54 6.88 21.73
C SER A 140 7.93 5.80 22.63
N LEU A 141 7.59 4.64 22.06
CA LEU A 141 7.21 3.45 22.85
C LEU A 141 8.39 2.59 23.24
N SER A 142 9.55 2.78 22.61
CA SER A 142 10.81 2.23 23.08
C SER A 142 11.81 3.35 23.37
N LYS A 143 12.65 3.18 24.40
CA LYS A 143 13.73 4.13 24.75
C LYS A 143 14.66 4.47 23.57
N GLY A 144 14.67 3.68 22.49
CA GLY A 144 15.51 3.89 21.32
C GLY A 144 14.89 4.72 20.19
N ASP A 145 13.57 4.99 20.20
CA ASP A 145 12.91 5.73 19.11
C ASP A 145 13.06 7.27 19.26
N ALA A 146 13.32 7.73 20.48
CA ALA A 146 13.61 9.13 20.81
C ALA A 146 15.11 9.48 20.68
N GLU A 147 15.98 8.48 20.71
CA GLU A 147 17.42 8.65 20.51
C GLU A 147 17.71 8.62 19.00
N GLY A 148 18.77 9.31 18.56
CA GLY A 148 19.21 9.29 17.16
C GLY A 148 19.65 7.90 16.70
N LEU A 149 20.49 7.83 15.69
CA LEU A 149 21.06 6.54 15.29
C LEU A 149 21.81 5.88 16.47
N GLU A 150 21.65 4.56 16.64
CA GLU A 150 22.40 3.77 17.65
C GLU A 150 23.80 3.38 17.14
N MET A 151 23.94 3.31 15.81
CA MET A 151 25.14 2.83 15.13
C MET A 151 25.55 3.81 14.04
N ARG A 152 26.86 4.10 13.95
CA ARG A 152 27.43 4.90 12.86
C ARG A 152 27.12 4.23 11.52
N PRO A 153 26.45 4.91 10.58
CA PRO A 153 26.28 4.40 9.22
C PRO A 153 27.62 4.22 8.49
N PRO A 154 27.70 3.34 7.48
CA PRO A 154 28.94 3.13 6.75
C PRO A 154 29.34 4.36 5.94
N ASP A 155 30.64 4.56 5.73
CA ASP A 155 31.14 5.56 4.79
C ASP A 155 30.95 5.02 3.37
N VAL A 156 30.20 5.72 2.51
CA VAL A 156 29.86 5.22 1.18
C VAL A 156 30.63 5.98 0.11
N TRP A 157 31.33 5.26 -0.76
CA TRP A 157 31.91 5.83 -1.98
C TRP A 157 31.14 5.38 -3.20
N ARG A 158 30.96 6.30 -4.14
CA ARG A 158 30.27 6.10 -5.41
C ARG A 158 31.26 6.27 -6.56
N TYR A 159 31.31 5.28 -7.44
CA TYR A 159 32.14 5.27 -8.64
C TYR A 159 31.28 5.06 -9.87
N PHE A 160 31.49 5.88 -10.90
CA PHE A 160 30.98 5.65 -12.25
C PHE A 160 32.09 5.00 -13.07
N ALA A 161 31.85 3.77 -13.52
CA ALA A 161 32.90 2.91 -14.03
C ALA A 161 32.47 2.19 -15.31
N ARG A 162 33.43 1.99 -16.22
CA ARG A 162 33.36 1.04 -17.35
C ARG A 162 34.49 0.04 -17.22
N VAL A 163 34.28 -1.19 -17.66
CA VAL A 163 35.37 -2.18 -17.65
C VAL A 163 36.37 -1.81 -18.74
N LYS A 164 37.67 -1.83 -18.41
CA LYS A 164 38.73 -1.60 -19.40
C LYS A 164 38.63 -2.62 -20.53
N PRO A 165 38.74 -2.23 -21.82
CA PRO A 165 38.62 -3.15 -22.94
C PRO A 165 39.48 -4.42 -22.81
N ASP A 166 40.78 -4.28 -22.53
CA ASP A 166 41.70 -5.42 -22.36
C ASP A 166 41.33 -6.34 -21.19
N SER A 167 40.67 -5.81 -20.15
CA SER A 167 40.19 -6.61 -19.01
C SER A 167 38.92 -7.38 -19.39
N LEU A 168 38.05 -6.74 -20.16
CA LEU A 168 36.81 -7.34 -20.65
C LEU A 168 37.08 -8.45 -21.67
N ASP A 169 37.98 -8.23 -22.63
CA ASP A 169 38.38 -9.22 -23.63
C ASP A 169 38.99 -10.45 -22.98
N ARG A 170 39.94 -10.24 -22.04
CA ARG A 170 40.55 -11.33 -21.28
C ARG A 170 39.53 -12.11 -20.45
N PHE A 171 38.57 -11.41 -19.84
CA PHE A 171 37.50 -12.05 -19.09
C PHE A 171 36.61 -12.89 -20.02
N ALA A 172 36.27 -12.36 -21.20
CA ALA A 172 35.50 -13.08 -22.21
C ALA A 172 36.21 -14.37 -22.64
N GLU A 173 37.51 -14.30 -22.96
CA GLU A 173 38.33 -15.46 -23.32
C GLU A 173 38.41 -16.48 -22.18
N THR A 174 38.70 -16.03 -20.95
CA THR A 174 38.88 -16.89 -19.78
C THR A 174 37.62 -17.70 -19.46
N HIS A 175 36.45 -17.12 -19.72
CA HIS A 175 35.15 -17.71 -19.39
C HIS A 175 34.36 -18.20 -20.61
N SER A 176 34.95 -18.16 -21.81
CA SER A 176 34.32 -18.54 -23.08
C SER A 176 33.00 -17.79 -23.37
N LEU A 177 33.04 -16.47 -23.18
CA LEU A 177 31.91 -15.55 -23.33
C LEU A 177 31.98 -14.67 -24.59
N GLU A 178 32.94 -14.90 -25.49
CA GLU A 178 33.21 -14.08 -26.68
C GLU A 178 32.03 -14.06 -27.68
N ALA A 179 31.14 -15.05 -27.58
CA ALA A 179 29.92 -15.12 -28.41
C ALA A 179 28.75 -14.28 -27.85
N LEU A 180 28.89 -13.70 -26.65
CA LEU A 180 27.90 -12.79 -26.07
C LEU A 180 28.08 -11.36 -26.57
N PRO A 181 27.02 -10.54 -26.61
CA PRO A 181 27.16 -9.10 -26.81
C PRO A 181 28.04 -8.47 -25.72
N ASP A 182 28.89 -7.50 -26.08
CA ASP A 182 29.83 -6.83 -25.16
C ASP A 182 29.16 -6.38 -23.86
N ARG A 183 27.93 -5.82 -23.95
CA ARG A 183 27.18 -5.38 -22.78
C ARG A 183 26.87 -6.53 -21.81
N ALA A 184 26.51 -7.70 -22.31
CA ALA A 184 26.21 -8.86 -21.48
C ALA A 184 27.48 -9.43 -20.82
N VAL A 185 28.62 -9.37 -21.53
CA VAL A 185 29.93 -9.74 -20.96
C VAL A 185 30.30 -8.75 -19.84
N GLU A 186 30.10 -7.44 -20.08
CA GLU A 186 30.42 -6.39 -19.10
C GLU A 186 29.51 -6.47 -17.86
N ASP A 187 28.21 -6.71 -18.05
CA ASP A 187 27.24 -6.93 -16.97
C ASP A 187 27.68 -8.12 -16.10
N GLU A 188 28.11 -9.22 -16.72
CA GLU A 188 28.61 -10.40 -15.99
C GLU A 188 29.95 -10.12 -15.29
N PHE A 189 30.87 -9.39 -15.93
CA PHE A 189 32.12 -8.97 -15.29
C PHE A 189 31.84 -8.18 -14.00
N VAL A 190 30.95 -7.18 -14.06
CA VAL A 190 30.59 -6.34 -12.92
C VAL A 190 29.93 -7.15 -11.80
N TYR A 191 29.02 -8.06 -12.16
CA TYR A 191 28.39 -8.99 -11.22
C TYR A 191 29.43 -9.84 -10.48
N GLN A 192 30.33 -10.50 -11.23
CA GLN A 192 31.36 -11.36 -10.63
C GLN A 192 32.36 -10.57 -9.79
N ASN A 193 32.77 -9.39 -10.24
CA ASN A 193 33.67 -8.52 -9.49
C ASN A 193 33.06 -8.12 -8.15
N SER A 194 31.79 -7.73 -8.15
CA SER A 194 31.05 -7.36 -6.94
C SER A 194 30.89 -8.52 -5.98
N PHE A 195 30.64 -9.72 -6.50
CA PHE A 195 30.58 -10.94 -5.69
C PHE A 195 31.94 -11.25 -5.04
N ARG A 196 33.05 -11.12 -5.79
CA ARG A 196 34.41 -11.34 -5.27
C ARG A 196 34.75 -10.35 -4.16
N LEU A 197 34.45 -9.06 -4.36
CA LEU A 197 34.62 -8.02 -3.34
C LEU A 197 33.86 -8.39 -2.06
N ASN A 198 32.57 -8.72 -2.18
CA ASN A 198 31.76 -9.11 -1.01
C ASN A 198 32.30 -10.38 -0.34
N ARG A 199 32.80 -11.36 -1.11
CA ARG A 199 33.41 -12.57 -0.54
C ARG A 199 34.69 -12.26 0.22
N GLU A 200 35.52 -11.36 -0.28
CA GLU A 200 36.82 -11.03 0.31
C GLU A 200 36.70 -10.11 1.53
N PHE A 201 35.86 -9.07 1.44
CA PHE A 201 35.79 -7.99 2.43
C PHE A 201 34.56 -8.04 3.36
N TYR A 202 33.59 -8.93 3.12
CA TYR A 202 32.34 -8.99 3.89
C TYR A 202 31.94 -10.38 4.40
N ALA A 203 32.49 -11.47 3.86
CA ALA A 203 31.96 -12.82 4.05
C ALA A 203 31.49 -13.11 5.49
N SER A 204 30.32 -13.73 5.62
CA SER A 204 29.57 -13.86 6.88
C SER A 204 30.32 -14.51 8.05
N LEU A 205 31.38 -15.27 7.77
CA LEU A 205 32.26 -15.94 8.74
C LEU A 205 33.62 -15.23 8.94
N GLY A 206 33.90 -14.15 8.23
CA GLY A 206 35.13 -13.36 8.27
C GLY A 206 34.95 -11.96 8.88
N GLU A 207 36.03 -11.17 8.84
CA GLU A 207 35.98 -9.76 9.24
C GLU A 207 35.21 -8.92 8.21
N LYS A 208 34.29 -8.08 8.69
CA LYS A 208 33.44 -7.23 7.84
C LYS A 208 34.07 -5.85 7.72
N ARG A 209 34.70 -5.59 6.58
CA ARG A 209 35.46 -4.35 6.31
C ARG A 209 34.81 -3.49 5.24
N ALA A 210 34.28 -4.08 4.18
CA ALA A 210 33.58 -3.37 3.11
C ALA A 210 32.62 -4.28 2.34
N PHE A 211 31.59 -3.71 1.69
CA PHE A 211 30.68 -4.45 0.81
C PHE A 211 30.05 -3.56 -0.26
N VAL A 212 29.63 -4.18 -1.37
CA VAL A 212 28.91 -3.52 -2.45
C VAL A 212 27.45 -3.29 -2.06
N LEU A 213 27.02 -2.03 -2.11
CA LEU A 213 25.63 -1.60 -1.95
C LEU A 213 24.86 -1.63 -3.27
N CYS A 214 25.49 -1.14 -4.34
CA CYS A 214 24.94 -1.02 -5.67
C CYS A 214 26.03 -1.27 -6.72
N HIS A 215 25.66 -1.86 -7.84
CA HIS A 215 26.52 -2.04 -9.03
C HIS A 215 25.71 -1.96 -10.34
N GLY A 216 24.54 -1.33 -10.29
CA GLY A 216 23.65 -1.19 -11.44
C GLY A 216 23.94 0.05 -12.27
N ARG A 217 23.11 0.31 -13.29
CA ARG A 217 23.17 1.52 -14.11
C ARG A 217 21.95 2.41 -13.85
N ASP A 218 22.17 3.70 -13.65
CA ASP A 218 21.11 4.67 -13.31
C ASP A 218 20.21 4.22 -12.14
N LEU A 219 20.86 3.65 -11.11
CA LEU A 219 20.25 3.07 -9.91
C LEU A 219 21.21 3.27 -8.73
N ILE A 220 20.69 3.66 -7.56
CA ILE A 220 21.46 3.68 -6.30
C ILE A 220 20.73 2.96 -5.18
N VAL A 221 21.50 2.44 -4.22
CA VAL A 221 20.99 1.82 -2.99
C VAL A 221 21.78 2.39 -1.81
N LEU A 222 21.07 2.82 -0.77
CA LEU A 222 21.65 3.27 0.49
C LEU A 222 20.89 2.63 1.65
N LYS A 223 21.62 2.14 2.65
CA LYS A 223 21.02 1.45 3.80
C LYS A 223 21.87 1.59 5.06
N ILE A 224 21.20 1.56 6.20
CA ILE A 224 21.79 1.73 7.54
C ILE A 224 21.14 0.78 8.55
N VAL A 225 21.71 0.69 9.75
CA VAL A 225 21.01 0.17 10.94
C VAL A 225 20.26 1.35 11.56
N GLY A 226 18.97 1.43 11.27
CA GLY A 226 18.09 2.56 11.60
C GLY A 226 16.82 2.46 10.77
N TYR A 227 16.19 3.59 10.50
CA TYR A 227 14.96 3.70 9.71
C TYR A 227 15.19 4.34 8.33
N ALA A 228 14.29 4.13 7.38
CA ALA A 228 14.43 4.65 6.01
C ALA A 228 14.51 6.18 5.94
N GLU A 229 13.74 6.89 6.75
CA GLU A 229 13.79 8.35 6.88
C GLU A 229 15.16 8.86 7.32
N GLN A 230 15.82 8.12 8.22
CA GLN A 230 17.16 8.46 8.70
C GLN A 230 18.22 8.25 7.61
N VAL A 231 17.98 7.36 6.64
CA VAL A 231 18.86 7.21 5.46
C VAL A 231 18.81 8.47 4.60
N VAL A 232 17.60 9.01 4.36
CA VAL A 232 17.42 10.26 3.61
C VAL A 232 18.13 11.40 4.31
N GLN A 233 17.94 11.54 5.63
CA GLN A 233 18.58 12.58 6.42
C GLN A 233 20.10 12.44 6.48
N TYR A 234 20.60 11.25 6.84
CA TYR A 234 22.04 11.01 7.03
C TYR A 234 22.84 11.25 5.75
N TYR A 235 22.37 10.72 4.60
CA TYR A 235 23.03 10.87 3.30
C TYR A 235 22.56 12.12 2.52
N ARG A 236 21.84 13.05 3.18
CA ARG A 236 21.41 14.33 2.62
C ARG A 236 20.65 14.21 1.29
N LEU A 237 19.67 13.31 1.25
CA LEU A 237 18.90 12.98 0.05
C LEU A 237 17.60 13.80 -0.08
N ASP A 238 17.32 14.74 0.83
CA ASP A 238 16.08 15.52 0.88
C ASP A 238 15.75 16.21 -0.45
N ASP A 239 16.78 16.75 -1.11
CA ASP A 239 16.70 17.44 -2.40
C ASP A 239 17.19 16.60 -3.59
N VAL A 240 17.70 15.39 -3.35
CA VAL A 240 18.05 14.46 -4.43
C VAL A 240 16.77 14.03 -5.10
N THR A 241 16.73 14.08 -6.42
CA THR A 241 15.54 13.73 -7.21
C THR A 241 15.77 12.44 -7.99
N ALA A 242 14.70 11.67 -8.11
CA ALA A 242 14.66 10.47 -8.94
C ALA A 242 13.24 10.22 -9.45
N ARG A 243 13.11 9.38 -10.47
CA ARG A 243 11.81 9.02 -11.07
C ARG A 243 11.15 7.84 -10.37
N VAL A 244 11.97 6.94 -9.82
CA VAL A 244 11.51 5.81 -9.02
C VAL A 244 12.21 5.87 -7.67
N TRP A 245 11.43 5.68 -6.60
CA TRP A 245 11.89 5.58 -5.23
C TRP A 245 11.36 4.30 -4.58
N ILE A 246 12.18 3.71 -3.72
CA ILE A 246 11.76 2.68 -2.75
C ILE A 246 12.26 3.08 -1.37
N ALA A 247 11.45 2.84 -0.34
CA ALA A 247 11.85 2.88 1.06
C ALA A 247 11.40 1.63 1.80
N HIS A 248 12.22 1.15 2.73
CA HIS A 248 11.95 -0.06 3.53
C HIS A 248 12.34 0.13 5.00
N GLN A 249 11.43 -0.27 5.88
CA GLN A 249 11.60 -0.41 7.32
C GLN A 249 11.63 -1.89 7.68
N ARG A 250 12.74 -2.36 8.26
CA ARG A 250 12.90 -3.77 8.61
C ARG A 250 12.48 -4.07 10.06
N TYR A 251 11.81 -5.21 10.24
CA TYR A 251 11.43 -5.76 11.55
C TYR A 251 11.91 -7.21 11.71
N PRO A 252 13.17 -7.50 12.06
CA PRO A 252 13.57 -8.86 12.43
C PRO A 252 12.92 -9.29 13.76
N THR A 253 12.28 -10.47 13.81
CA THR A 253 11.71 -11.04 15.06
C THR A 253 12.72 -11.87 15.85
N LYS A 254 13.85 -12.25 15.24
CA LYS A 254 14.96 -12.97 15.89
C LYS A 254 16.31 -12.45 15.38
N GLY A 255 17.30 -12.42 16.27
CA GLY A 255 18.66 -11.98 15.94
C GLY A 255 18.83 -10.45 16.02
N ARG A 256 19.88 -10.00 16.71
CA ARG A 256 20.32 -8.61 16.62
C ARG A 256 20.89 -8.42 15.20
N VAL A 257 20.25 -7.62 14.35
CA VAL A 257 20.97 -7.05 13.21
C VAL A 257 21.78 -5.89 13.75
N TRP A 258 23.09 -6.12 13.87
CA TRP A 258 24.08 -5.14 14.29
C TRP A 258 24.90 -4.63 13.10
N HIS A 259 24.40 -4.78 11.86
CA HIS A 259 25.19 -4.43 10.68
C HIS A 259 24.33 -4.02 9.47
N PRO A 260 24.66 -2.91 8.77
CA PRO A 260 23.92 -2.43 7.59
C PRO A 260 23.84 -3.38 6.39
N GLY A 261 24.72 -4.38 6.24
CA GLY A 261 24.67 -5.28 5.07
C GLY A 261 23.44 -6.18 5.07
N GLY A 262 22.87 -6.48 6.24
CA GLY A 262 21.61 -7.22 6.38
C GLY A 262 20.34 -6.36 6.28
N ALA A 263 20.46 -5.04 6.13
CA ALA A 263 19.31 -4.17 5.84
C ALA A 263 18.92 -4.28 4.35
N HIS A 264 17.68 -3.94 4.04
CA HIS A 264 17.18 -3.86 2.66
C HIS A 264 17.30 -2.41 2.17
N PRO A 265 17.30 -2.12 0.86
CA PRO A 265 17.19 -3.04 -0.29
C PRO A 265 18.40 -3.96 -0.56
N PHE A 266 18.18 -4.98 -1.39
CA PHE A 266 19.21 -5.77 -2.05
C PHE A 266 19.17 -5.58 -3.57
N ILE A 267 20.29 -5.82 -4.25
CA ILE A 267 20.42 -5.58 -5.69
C ILE A 267 20.70 -6.87 -6.47
N GLY A 268 20.06 -7.00 -7.64
CA GLY A 268 20.31 -8.03 -8.64
C GLY A 268 21.51 -7.66 -9.49
N LEU A 269 21.26 -6.96 -10.61
CA LEU A 269 22.26 -6.08 -11.23
C LEU A 269 21.67 -4.68 -11.42
N ASN A 270 20.53 -4.59 -12.13
CA ASN A 270 19.83 -3.34 -12.41
C ASN A 270 18.47 -3.28 -11.69
N GLU A 271 18.28 -4.13 -10.68
CA GLU A 271 17.06 -4.30 -9.91
C GLU A 271 17.36 -4.14 -8.42
N ALA A 272 16.73 -3.17 -7.76
CA ALA A 272 16.74 -3.08 -6.30
C ALA A 272 15.41 -3.59 -5.75
N LEU A 273 15.47 -4.60 -4.88
CA LEU A 273 14.30 -5.27 -4.32
C LEU A 273 14.23 -5.07 -2.81
N VAL A 274 13.02 -4.78 -2.33
CA VAL A 274 12.66 -4.85 -0.92
C VAL A 274 11.55 -5.87 -0.71
N HIS A 275 11.56 -6.47 0.47
CA HIS A 275 10.69 -7.56 0.86
C HIS A 275 10.03 -7.25 2.20
N ASN A 276 8.70 -7.37 2.25
CA ASN A 276 7.93 -7.45 3.48
C ASN A 276 7.46 -8.88 3.63
N GLY A 277 8.13 -9.68 4.46
CA GLY A 277 7.83 -11.09 4.54
C GLY A 277 8.91 -11.99 5.10
N ASP A 278 8.62 -13.29 5.13
CA ASP A 278 9.54 -14.35 5.56
C ASP A 278 9.29 -15.59 4.69
N PHE A 279 10.34 -16.20 4.15
CA PHE A 279 10.21 -17.37 3.28
C PHE A 279 10.09 -18.65 4.10
N ALA A 280 9.03 -19.41 3.84
CA ALA A 280 8.91 -20.77 4.37
C ALA A 280 9.93 -21.73 3.73
N ASN A 281 10.41 -21.44 2.51
CA ASN A 281 11.23 -22.32 1.68
C ASN A 281 12.63 -21.77 1.34
N TYR A 282 13.19 -20.84 2.13
CA TYR A 282 14.50 -20.20 1.91
C TYR A 282 15.61 -21.16 1.46
N HIS A 283 15.74 -22.32 2.13
CA HIS A 283 16.77 -23.30 1.81
C HIS A 283 16.59 -23.92 0.42
N ALA A 284 15.35 -24.23 0.01
CA ALA A 284 15.08 -24.79 -1.31
C ALA A 284 15.45 -23.78 -2.41
N VAL A 285 15.10 -22.50 -2.21
CA VAL A 285 15.48 -21.40 -3.10
C VAL A 285 17.00 -21.25 -3.20
N SER A 286 17.69 -21.27 -2.05
CA SER A 286 19.15 -21.16 -1.99
C SER A 286 19.85 -22.32 -2.73
N GLU A 287 19.34 -23.55 -2.59
CA GLU A 287 19.86 -24.72 -3.30
C GLU A 287 19.62 -24.62 -4.82
N TYR A 288 18.45 -24.13 -5.23
CA TYR A 288 18.13 -23.90 -6.64
C TYR A 288 19.09 -22.89 -7.30
N LEU A 289 19.42 -21.80 -6.59
CA LEU A 289 20.41 -20.81 -7.01
C LEU A 289 21.82 -21.41 -7.06
N ARG A 290 22.20 -22.21 -6.04
CA ARG A 290 23.51 -22.87 -5.98
C ARG A 290 23.75 -23.82 -7.14
N GLN A 291 22.73 -24.56 -7.58
CA GLN A 291 22.81 -25.41 -8.79
C GLN A 291 23.14 -24.61 -10.06
N ARG A 292 22.91 -23.30 -10.03
CA ARG A 292 23.21 -22.33 -11.10
C ARG A 292 24.42 -21.45 -10.75
N ASN A 293 25.28 -21.94 -9.85
CA ASN A 293 26.49 -21.26 -9.39
C ASN A 293 26.25 -19.87 -8.79
N ILE A 294 25.08 -19.64 -8.19
CA ILE A 294 24.74 -18.41 -7.47
C ILE A 294 24.62 -18.74 -5.98
N VAL A 295 25.32 -18.01 -5.12
CA VAL A 295 25.30 -18.24 -3.66
C VAL A 295 25.10 -16.91 -2.95
N SER A 296 24.27 -16.91 -1.92
CA SER A 296 23.99 -15.73 -1.10
C SER A 296 25.08 -15.53 -0.04
N LEU A 297 25.51 -14.29 0.17
CA LEU A 297 26.57 -13.92 1.12
C LEU A 297 26.04 -13.21 2.37
N PHE A 298 24.88 -12.56 2.27
CA PHE A 298 24.25 -11.82 3.35
C PHE A 298 23.17 -12.62 4.08
N LEU A 299 22.75 -13.76 3.51
CA LEU A 299 21.90 -14.78 4.14
C LEU A 299 20.51 -14.26 4.51
N THR A 300 19.88 -13.53 3.58
CA THR A 300 18.51 -13.02 3.73
C THR A 300 17.62 -13.53 2.60
N ASP A 301 16.32 -13.63 2.88
CA ASP A 301 15.31 -14.01 1.89
C ASP A 301 15.25 -12.99 0.75
N THR A 302 15.47 -11.71 1.06
CA THR A 302 15.50 -10.61 0.10
C THR A 302 16.66 -10.74 -0.89
N GLU A 303 17.83 -11.18 -0.43
CA GLU A 303 19.00 -11.42 -1.29
C GLU A 303 18.72 -12.56 -2.28
N VAL A 304 18.19 -13.70 -1.82
CA VAL A 304 17.85 -14.80 -2.73
C VAL A 304 16.72 -14.40 -3.69
N SER A 305 15.77 -13.56 -3.25
CA SER A 305 14.66 -13.07 -4.09
C SER A 305 15.17 -12.23 -5.26
N VAL A 306 16.06 -11.27 -5.00
CA VAL A 306 16.59 -10.42 -6.07
C VAL A 306 17.53 -11.19 -6.99
N GLN A 307 18.24 -12.19 -6.46
CA GLN A 307 19.06 -13.12 -7.27
C GLN A 307 18.20 -14.01 -8.18
N LEU A 308 17.04 -14.48 -7.73
CA LEU A 308 16.07 -15.17 -8.59
C LEU A 308 15.56 -14.25 -9.70
N PHE A 309 15.19 -13.01 -9.34
CA PHE A 309 14.70 -12.04 -10.31
C PHE A 309 15.76 -11.75 -11.38
N ASP A 310 17.00 -11.45 -10.99
CA ASP A 310 18.13 -11.22 -11.91
C ASP A 310 18.42 -12.45 -12.80
N LEU A 311 18.40 -13.64 -12.20
CA LEU A 311 18.60 -14.89 -12.94
C LEU A 311 17.53 -15.06 -14.03
N TRP A 312 16.26 -14.86 -13.72
CA TRP A 312 15.17 -15.09 -14.68
C TRP A 312 15.02 -13.94 -15.69
N ASP A 313 15.17 -12.69 -15.27
CA ASP A 313 15.04 -11.52 -16.14
C ASP A 313 16.29 -11.31 -17.01
N ARG A 314 17.47 -11.14 -16.41
CA ARG A 314 18.70 -10.79 -17.15
C ARG A 314 19.42 -12.01 -17.70
N VAL A 315 19.67 -13.03 -16.86
CA VAL A 315 20.51 -14.16 -17.26
C VAL A 315 19.77 -15.11 -18.21
N TYR A 316 18.51 -15.44 -17.91
CA TYR A 316 17.68 -16.29 -18.77
C TYR A 316 16.97 -15.49 -19.87
N GLY A 317 16.80 -14.18 -19.68
CA GLY A 317 16.18 -13.31 -20.68
C GLY A 317 14.68 -13.56 -20.85
N TYR A 318 14.00 -14.01 -19.79
CA TYR A 318 12.56 -14.30 -19.81
C TYR A 318 11.73 -13.02 -19.96
N PRO A 319 10.59 -13.09 -20.67
CA PRO A 319 9.59 -12.04 -20.60
C PRO A 319 9.12 -11.82 -19.16
N LEU A 320 8.77 -10.58 -18.81
CA LEU A 320 8.38 -10.22 -17.44
C LEU A 320 7.23 -11.09 -16.92
N GLU A 321 6.20 -11.39 -17.72
CA GLU A 321 5.09 -12.27 -17.32
C GLU A 321 5.60 -13.65 -16.85
N VAL A 322 6.61 -14.21 -17.52
CA VAL A 322 7.20 -15.51 -17.18
C VAL A 322 8.01 -15.41 -15.88
N THR A 323 8.77 -14.34 -15.69
CA THR A 323 9.48 -14.07 -14.42
C THR A 323 8.50 -13.90 -13.26
N LEU A 324 7.39 -13.19 -13.46
CA LEU A 324 6.34 -13.00 -12.46
C LEU A 324 5.61 -14.31 -12.15
N GLU A 325 5.32 -15.16 -13.15
CA GLU A 325 4.76 -16.50 -12.94
C GLU A 325 5.73 -17.43 -12.20
N ALA A 326 7.03 -17.33 -12.47
CA ALA A 326 8.03 -18.12 -11.74
C ALA A 326 8.15 -17.71 -10.27
N LEU A 327 7.93 -16.43 -9.94
CA LEU A 327 7.92 -15.94 -8.56
C LEU A 327 6.60 -16.21 -7.83
N ALA A 328 5.47 -15.83 -8.42
CA ALA A 328 4.13 -16.01 -7.88
C ALA A 328 3.30 -16.89 -8.83
N PRO A 329 3.43 -18.23 -8.72
CA PRO A 329 2.78 -19.15 -9.64
C PRO A 329 1.26 -19.09 -9.50
N THR A 330 0.57 -19.10 -10.63
CA THR A 330 -0.90 -19.18 -10.65
C THR A 330 -1.34 -20.63 -10.43
N THR A 331 -2.07 -20.90 -9.35
CA THR A 331 -2.43 -22.27 -8.92
C THR A 331 -3.93 -22.55 -8.96
N GLU A 332 -4.30 -23.81 -8.73
CA GLU A 332 -5.67 -24.27 -8.47
C GLU A 332 -6.71 -23.74 -9.48
N ARG A 333 -7.77 -23.10 -8.97
CA ARG A 333 -8.86 -22.55 -9.77
C ARG A 333 -8.35 -21.52 -10.76
N ASP A 334 -7.49 -20.61 -10.31
CA ASP A 334 -6.97 -19.53 -11.15
C ASP A 334 -6.27 -20.09 -12.38
N PHE A 335 -5.45 -21.13 -12.18
CA PHE A 335 -4.82 -21.83 -13.29
C PHE A 335 -5.85 -22.47 -14.23
N ALA A 336 -6.87 -23.13 -13.68
CA ALA A 336 -7.87 -23.87 -14.46
C ALA A 336 -8.72 -22.96 -15.37
N VAL A 337 -8.93 -21.70 -15.00
CA VAL A 337 -9.74 -20.74 -15.78
C VAL A 337 -8.93 -19.89 -16.76
N LEU A 338 -7.59 -19.98 -16.73
CA LEU A 338 -6.76 -19.32 -17.73
C LEU A 338 -7.01 -19.89 -19.14
N PRO A 339 -6.77 -19.10 -20.21
CA PRO A 339 -6.76 -19.63 -21.58
C PRO A 339 -5.77 -20.81 -21.74
N LEU A 340 -6.13 -21.81 -22.56
CA LEU A 340 -5.32 -23.03 -22.73
C LEU A 340 -3.85 -22.78 -23.11
N GLN A 341 -3.59 -21.72 -23.90
CA GLN A 341 -2.24 -21.32 -24.26
C GLN A 341 -1.42 -20.85 -23.04
N LYS A 342 -2.05 -20.07 -22.14
CA LYS A 342 -1.43 -19.66 -20.87
C LYS A 342 -1.22 -20.84 -19.95
N GLN A 343 -2.19 -21.76 -19.85
CA GLN A 343 -2.03 -22.99 -19.06
C GLN A 343 -0.82 -23.81 -19.53
N ALA A 344 -0.61 -23.95 -20.84
CA ALA A 344 0.54 -24.68 -21.38
C ALA A 344 1.88 -24.00 -21.01
N LEU A 345 1.95 -22.67 -21.17
CA LEU A 345 3.13 -21.89 -20.79
C LEU A 345 3.40 -21.99 -19.28
N TYR A 346 2.40 -21.71 -18.45
CA TYR A 346 2.56 -21.67 -17.00
C TYR A 346 2.88 -23.06 -16.44
N ARG A 347 2.34 -24.13 -17.04
CA ARG A 347 2.73 -25.50 -16.69
C ARG A 347 4.22 -25.77 -16.95
N ALA A 348 4.78 -25.25 -18.05
CA ALA A 348 6.21 -25.38 -18.33
C ALA A 348 7.05 -24.57 -17.33
N VAL A 349 6.62 -23.35 -16.99
CA VAL A 349 7.27 -22.50 -15.98
C VAL A 349 7.25 -23.19 -14.61
N GLN A 350 6.09 -23.62 -14.14
CA GLN A 350 5.92 -24.28 -12.85
C GLN A 350 6.70 -25.60 -12.79
N ALA A 351 6.68 -26.42 -13.84
CA ALA A 351 7.48 -27.65 -13.89
C ALA A 351 8.98 -27.42 -13.71
N THR A 352 9.46 -26.23 -14.11
CA THR A 352 10.88 -25.87 -14.07
C THR A 352 11.28 -25.11 -12.79
N HIS A 353 10.39 -24.25 -12.29
CA HIS A 353 10.72 -23.22 -11.29
C HIS A 353 9.98 -23.36 -9.96
N LEU A 354 8.94 -24.21 -9.84
CA LEU A 354 8.09 -24.25 -8.65
C LEU A 354 8.86 -24.46 -7.33
N TYR A 355 9.92 -25.27 -7.34
CA TYR A 355 10.76 -25.50 -6.16
C TYR A 355 11.56 -24.27 -5.71
N ALA A 356 11.70 -23.27 -6.58
CA ALA A 356 12.37 -21.99 -6.33
C ALA A 356 11.40 -20.82 -6.19
N SER A 357 10.11 -21.01 -6.49
CA SER A 357 9.09 -20.00 -6.27
C SER A 357 9.01 -19.68 -4.77
N PRO A 358 9.13 -18.41 -4.37
CA PRO A 358 8.94 -17.98 -2.98
C PRO A 358 7.64 -18.49 -2.36
N ASP A 359 7.74 -19.11 -1.18
CA ASP A 359 6.60 -19.58 -0.40
C ASP A 359 6.62 -18.98 1.02
N GLY A 360 5.46 -18.95 1.68
CA GLY A 360 5.25 -18.22 2.92
C GLY A 360 4.81 -16.76 2.68
N PRO A 361 4.76 -15.95 3.75
CA PRO A 361 4.21 -14.61 3.66
C PRO A 361 5.20 -13.61 3.06
N TRP A 362 4.94 -13.07 1.87
CA TRP A 362 5.84 -12.10 1.24
C TRP A 362 5.15 -11.08 0.32
N PHE A 363 5.74 -9.88 0.26
CA PHE A 363 5.39 -8.86 -0.71
C PHE A 363 6.67 -8.18 -1.21
N PHE A 364 6.86 -8.10 -2.52
CA PHE A 364 8.03 -7.45 -3.12
C PHE A 364 7.68 -6.10 -3.73
N ILE A 365 8.58 -5.13 -3.54
CA ILE A 365 8.65 -3.93 -4.36
C ILE A 365 10.03 -3.90 -5.03
N ILE A 366 10.06 -3.69 -6.34
CA ILE A 366 11.28 -3.73 -7.15
C ILE A 366 11.41 -2.45 -7.97
N ALA A 367 12.55 -1.78 -7.86
CA ALA A 367 12.94 -0.70 -8.75
C ALA A 367 13.87 -1.29 -9.80
N ARG A 368 13.46 -1.26 -11.06
CA ARG A 368 14.26 -1.77 -12.18
C ARG A 368 14.65 -0.63 -13.12
N SER A 369 15.94 -0.51 -13.38
CA SER A 369 16.48 0.45 -14.33
C SER A 369 16.82 -0.26 -15.64
N ARG A 370 16.36 0.27 -16.77
CA ARG A 370 16.73 -0.21 -18.11
C ARG A 370 17.23 0.96 -18.96
N PRO A 371 18.48 1.43 -18.71
CA PRO A 371 18.98 2.67 -19.34
C PRO A 371 19.11 2.57 -20.86
N ASP A 372 19.32 1.37 -21.39
CA ASP A 372 19.41 1.12 -22.83
C ASP A 372 18.05 1.34 -23.51
N GLU A 373 16.96 0.94 -22.85
CA GLU A 373 15.55 1.13 -23.27
C GLU A 373 14.99 2.52 -22.91
N GLY A 374 15.68 3.25 -22.03
CA GLY A 374 15.21 4.54 -21.51
C GLY A 374 13.99 4.39 -20.61
N GLU A 375 13.93 3.30 -19.85
CA GLU A 375 12.83 2.93 -18.97
C GLU A 375 13.29 2.79 -17.51
N TRP A 376 12.42 3.19 -16.59
CA TRP A 376 12.54 2.95 -15.17
C TRP A 376 11.22 2.42 -14.66
N GLN A 377 11.28 1.35 -13.86
CA GLN A 377 10.09 0.62 -13.47
C GLN A 377 10.02 0.47 -11.97
N LEU A 378 8.79 0.57 -11.45
CA LEU A 378 8.42 0.13 -10.12
C LEU A 378 7.47 -1.05 -10.26
N LEU A 379 7.83 -2.18 -9.67
CA LEU A 379 7.02 -3.39 -9.69
C LEU A 379 6.56 -3.71 -8.27
N GLY A 380 5.31 -4.15 -8.11
CA GLY A 380 4.83 -4.78 -6.89
C GLY A 380 4.35 -6.19 -7.19
N ILE A 381 4.77 -7.17 -6.39
CA ILE A 381 4.45 -8.59 -6.57
C ILE A 381 3.94 -9.15 -5.25
N THR A 382 2.73 -9.69 -5.27
CA THR A 382 2.06 -10.24 -4.07
C THR A 382 2.23 -11.75 -3.99
N ASP A 383 2.39 -12.30 -2.79
CA ASP A 383 2.33 -13.74 -2.57
C ASP A 383 0.97 -14.35 -2.93
N THR A 384 0.97 -15.64 -3.26
CA THR A 384 -0.23 -16.37 -3.72
C THR A 384 -1.29 -16.55 -2.64
N SER A 385 -0.91 -16.40 -1.37
CA SER A 385 -1.79 -16.58 -0.20
C SER A 385 -2.24 -15.26 0.44
N MET A 386 -1.81 -14.12 -0.11
CA MET A 386 -2.06 -12.77 0.40
C MET A 386 -1.75 -12.57 1.87
N LEU A 387 -0.63 -13.11 2.35
CA LEU A 387 -0.32 -13.11 3.78
C LEU A 387 0.33 -11.79 4.25
N ARG A 388 0.57 -10.86 3.33
CA ARG A 388 1.12 -9.53 3.64
C ARG A 388 0.23 -8.44 3.05
N PRO A 389 0.00 -7.34 3.80
CA PRO A 389 -0.75 -6.22 3.26
C PRO A 389 0.05 -5.46 2.23
N GLN A 390 -0.68 -4.99 1.24
CA GLN A 390 -0.19 -4.17 0.15
C GLN A 390 -1.35 -3.34 -0.39
N VAL A 391 -1.04 -2.15 -0.86
CA VAL A 391 -1.96 -1.24 -1.53
C VAL A 391 -1.23 -0.64 -2.73
N PHE A 392 -1.88 -0.68 -3.88
CA PHE A 392 -1.46 0.01 -5.09
C PHE A 392 -2.30 1.28 -5.28
N ALA A 393 -1.71 2.33 -5.87
CA ALA A 393 -2.43 3.54 -6.22
C ALA A 393 -1.97 4.17 -7.53
N LEU A 394 -2.90 4.87 -8.20
CA LEU A 394 -2.66 5.68 -9.39
C LEU A 394 -3.21 7.08 -9.20
N TYR A 395 -2.42 8.06 -9.62
CA TYR A 395 -2.76 9.47 -9.68
C TYR A 395 -2.35 10.02 -11.04
N GLU A 396 -3.26 10.66 -11.78
CA GLU A 396 -2.91 11.31 -13.04
C GLU A 396 -3.75 12.56 -13.37
N ASN A 397 -3.02 13.59 -13.79
CA ASN A 397 -3.52 14.81 -14.39
C ASN A 397 -2.75 15.13 -15.70
N ASP A 398 -3.03 16.28 -16.31
CA ASP A 398 -2.45 16.68 -17.60
C ASP A 398 -0.90 16.76 -17.61
N ASP A 399 -0.27 17.02 -16.46
CA ASP A 399 1.18 17.22 -16.34
C ASP A 399 1.91 16.12 -15.53
N VAL A 400 1.19 15.41 -14.66
CA VAL A 400 1.75 14.50 -13.66
C VAL A 400 1.04 13.15 -13.71
N GLN A 401 1.84 12.09 -13.74
CA GLN A 401 1.43 10.69 -13.67
C GLN A 401 2.27 10.01 -12.60
N LEU A 402 1.61 9.41 -11.61
CA LEU A 402 2.23 8.90 -10.40
C LEU A 402 1.63 7.54 -10.03
N GLY A 403 2.50 6.54 -9.89
CA GLY A 403 2.19 5.24 -9.34
C GLY A 403 2.78 5.09 -7.96
N LEU A 404 2.01 4.58 -7.00
CA LEU A 404 2.49 4.28 -5.65
C LEU A 404 2.15 2.85 -5.25
N ILE A 405 3.02 2.30 -4.43
CA ILE A 405 2.87 0.97 -3.83
C ILE A 405 3.26 1.11 -2.36
N ALA A 406 2.44 0.63 -1.43
CA ALA A 406 2.84 0.62 -0.02
C ALA A 406 2.27 -0.59 0.71
N SER A 407 2.78 -0.86 1.92
CA SER A 407 2.13 -1.82 2.82
C SER A 407 0.76 -1.34 3.28
N GLU A 408 0.62 -0.04 3.51
CA GLU A 408 -0.56 0.56 4.13
C GLU A 408 -0.94 1.87 3.42
N ARG A 409 -2.24 2.12 3.28
CA ARG A 409 -2.78 3.22 2.45
C ARG A 409 -2.41 4.61 2.97
N GLN A 410 -2.32 4.80 4.29
CA GLN A 410 -1.92 6.08 4.85
C GLN A 410 -0.53 6.50 4.39
N ALA A 411 0.39 5.55 4.15
CA ALA A 411 1.75 5.88 3.69
C ALA A 411 1.70 6.50 2.29
N ILE A 412 0.85 5.97 1.40
CA ILE A 412 0.57 6.56 0.09
C ILE A 412 0.02 7.98 0.26
N ASN A 413 -0.96 8.16 1.14
CA ASN A 413 -1.56 9.47 1.40
C ASN A 413 -0.58 10.44 2.09
N GLY A 414 0.39 9.93 2.85
CA GLY A 414 1.52 10.68 3.42
C GLY A 414 2.40 11.26 2.32
N ALA A 415 2.84 10.44 1.36
CA ALA A 415 3.61 10.90 0.20
C ALA A 415 2.86 11.95 -0.62
N LEU A 416 1.57 11.69 -0.92
CA LEU A 416 0.72 12.60 -1.68
C LEU A 416 0.48 13.93 -0.96
N ARG A 417 0.24 13.92 0.35
CA ARG A 417 0.14 15.15 1.16
C ARG A 417 1.44 15.94 1.16
N SER A 418 2.58 15.27 1.26
CA SER A 418 3.91 15.91 1.19
C SER A 418 4.13 16.58 -0.18
N LEU A 419 3.84 15.88 -1.27
CA LEU A 419 3.91 16.42 -2.64
C LEU A 419 2.96 17.61 -2.83
N ALA A 420 1.70 17.47 -2.42
CA ALA A 420 0.66 18.48 -2.54
C ALA A 420 0.91 19.73 -1.67
N ALA A 421 1.79 19.66 -0.68
CA ALA A 421 2.19 20.81 0.12
C ALA A 421 3.20 21.71 -0.62
N GLU A 422 4.02 21.16 -1.52
CA GLU A 422 5.05 21.89 -2.27
C GLU A 422 4.66 22.18 -3.72
N ASP A 423 3.87 21.31 -4.36
CA ASP A 423 3.50 21.42 -5.76
C ASP A 423 1.97 21.28 -5.94
N ASN A 424 1.35 22.36 -6.39
CA ASN A 424 -0.10 22.47 -6.60
C ASN A 424 -0.65 21.54 -7.68
N ARG A 425 0.21 20.94 -8.50
CA ARG A 425 -0.20 19.89 -9.44
C ARG A 425 -0.62 18.62 -8.71
N PHE A 426 -0.14 18.36 -7.50
CA PHE A 426 -0.52 17.17 -6.72
C PHE A 426 -1.69 17.45 -5.78
N LEU A 427 -2.43 16.40 -5.46
CA LEU A 427 -3.49 16.37 -4.46
C LEU A 427 -3.16 15.39 -3.33
N PRO A 428 -3.77 15.54 -2.15
CA PRO A 428 -3.48 14.67 -1.00
C PRO A 428 -4.04 13.24 -1.12
N LEU A 429 -4.79 12.94 -2.20
CA LEU A 429 -5.45 11.66 -2.45
C LEU A 429 -5.22 11.23 -3.90
N ALA A 430 -5.08 9.93 -4.11
CA ALA A 430 -4.97 9.31 -5.43
C ALA A 430 -6.36 9.14 -6.08
N ASP A 431 -6.37 8.91 -7.39
CA ASP A 431 -7.61 8.68 -8.14
C ASP A 431 -8.14 7.28 -7.95
N ARG A 432 -7.24 6.31 -7.81
CA ARG A 432 -7.56 4.90 -7.66
C ARG A 432 -6.64 4.25 -6.65
N TYR A 433 -7.23 3.42 -5.79
CA TYR A 433 -6.54 2.53 -4.88
C TYR A 433 -7.05 1.11 -5.15
N TRP A 434 -6.18 0.11 -5.01
CA TRP A 434 -6.61 -1.28 -5.06
C TRP A 434 -5.65 -2.20 -4.31
N VAL A 435 -6.18 -3.38 -3.98
CA VAL A 435 -5.44 -4.53 -3.45
C VAL A 435 -5.59 -5.69 -4.44
N ALA A 436 -4.73 -6.69 -4.35
CA ALA A 436 -4.66 -7.77 -5.34
C ALA A 436 -4.11 -9.06 -4.74
N ARG A 437 -4.49 -10.19 -5.35
CA ARG A 437 -4.08 -11.53 -4.94
C ARG A 437 -3.01 -12.08 -5.85
N GLY A 438 -1.88 -12.51 -5.30
CA GLY A 438 -0.80 -13.16 -6.06
C GLY A 438 -1.33 -14.36 -6.84
N GLY A 439 -0.91 -14.47 -8.10
CA GLY A 439 -1.30 -15.60 -8.95
C GLY A 439 -2.77 -15.60 -9.41
N SER A 440 -3.55 -14.53 -9.13
CA SER A 440 -4.96 -14.44 -9.58
C SER A 440 -5.10 -14.53 -11.10
N HIS A 441 -6.15 -15.19 -11.60
CA HIS A 441 -6.45 -15.22 -13.04
C HIS A 441 -6.95 -13.87 -13.59
N THR A 442 -7.33 -12.93 -12.72
CA THR A 442 -7.86 -11.62 -13.10
C THR A 442 -6.77 -10.63 -13.49
N ASP A 443 -5.69 -10.58 -12.71
CA ASP A 443 -4.62 -9.57 -12.82
C ASP A 443 -3.22 -10.13 -12.47
N GLY A 444 -3.14 -11.37 -11.98
CA GLY A 444 -1.91 -12.01 -11.56
C GLY A 444 -1.33 -11.54 -10.22
N GLY A 445 -1.92 -10.54 -9.56
CA GLY A 445 -1.44 -9.98 -8.29
C GLY A 445 -0.13 -9.21 -8.39
N ALA A 446 0.26 -8.81 -9.61
CA ALA A 446 1.50 -8.11 -9.88
C ALA A 446 1.27 -6.95 -10.85
N PHE A 447 1.86 -5.80 -10.55
CA PHE A 447 1.68 -4.57 -11.33
C PHE A 447 3.02 -3.90 -11.59
N THR A 448 3.19 -3.37 -12.79
CA THR A 448 4.40 -2.66 -13.23
C THR A 448 4.04 -1.23 -13.63
N PHE A 449 4.60 -0.27 -12.93
CA PHE A 449 4.58 1.15 -13.28
C PHE A 449 5.83 1.46 -14.09
N THR A 450 5.70 1.71 -15.39
CA THR A 450 6.82 1.99 -16.30
C THR A 450 6.88 3.47 -16.60
N VAL A 451 7.96 4.13 -16.18
CA VAL A 451 8.31 5.48 -16.57
C VAL A 451 9.20 5.41 -17.80
N LYS A 452 8.73 5.94 -18.93
CA LYS A 452 9.39 5.82 -20.23
C LYS A 452 9.45 7.14 -20.99
N LYS A 453 10.53 7.33 -21.74
CA LYS A 453 10.70 8.45 -22.67
C LYS A 453 9.79 8.30 -23.90
N ARG A 454 9.20 9.40 -24.36
CA ARG A 454 8.53 9.47 -25.66
C ARG A 454 9.57 9.41 -26.78
N VAL A 455 9.27 8.66 -27.83
CA VAL A 455 10.14 8.50 -29.00
C VAL A 455 10.25 9.84 -29.76
N GLY A 456 11.47 10.34 -29.99
CA GLY A 456 11.73 11.49 -30.86
C GLY A 456 12.11 12.82 -30.17
N GLU A 457 12.10 12.90 -28.84
CA GLU A 457 12.48 14.12 -28.09
C GLU A 457 13.89 14.00 -27.47
N SER A 458 14.70 15.05 -27.59
CA SER A 458 16.10 15.08 -27.14
C SER A 458 16.25 15.80 -25.80
N ALA A 459 17.22 15.39 -24.98
CA ALA A 459 17.56 16.08 -23.73
C ALA A 459 18.13 17.46 -24.07
N ASN A 460 17.74 18.48 -23.29
CA ASN A 460 18.47 19.73 -23.28
C ASN A 460 19.62 19.64 -22.25
N GLN A 461 20.48 20.66 -22.21
CA GLN A 461 21.63 20.71 -21.29
C GLN A 461 21.25 20.73 -19.79
N ARG A 462 19.96 20.86 -19.45
CA ARG A 462 19.41 20.85 -18.09
C ARG A 462 18.61 19.58 -17.77
N GLY A 463 18.63 18.56 -18.64
CA GLY A 463 17.87 17.33 -18.49
C GLY A 463 16.73 17.19 -19.52
N TRP A 464 15.76 16.32 -19.21
CA TRP A 464 14.63 16.02 -20.10
C TRP A 464 13.43 16.89 -19.72
N GLU A 465 12.73 17.47 -20.71
CA GLU A 465 11.48 18.19 -20.46
C GLU A 465 10.40 17.25 -19.91
N THR A 466 9.64 17.70 -18.91
CA THR A 466 8.61 16.88 -18.22
C THR A 466 7.59 16.24 -19.18
N ARG A 467 7.27 16.90 -20.30
CA ARG A 467 6.33 16.42 -21.32
C ARG A 467 6.86 15.27 -22.19
N SER A 468 8.17 15.01 -22.12
CA SER A 468 8.86 13.95 -22.87
C SER A 468 8.83 12.59 -22.16
N VAL A 469 8.31 12.51 -20.95
CA VAL A 469 8.28 11.28 -20.14
C VAL A 469 6.84 10.98 -19.73
N HIS A 470 6.45 9.71 -19.82
CA HIS A 470 5.13 9.23 -19.42
C HIS A 470 5.27 8.03 -18.49
N LEU A 471 4.27 7.84 -17.64
CA LEU A 471 4.11 6.66 -16.80
C LEU A 471 2.93 5.83 -17.33
N THR A 472 3.11 4.52 -17.43
CA THR A 472 2.03 3.56 -17.68
C THR A 472 1.99 2.53 -16.57
N CYS A 473 0.82 1.93 -16.33
CA CYS A 473 0.65 0.82 -15.38
C CYS A 473 0.04 -0.37 -16.11
N ALA A 474 0.58 -1.56 -15.90
CA ALA A 474 0.04 -2.80 -16.43
C ALA A 474 0.06 -3.92 -15.38
N ASP A 475 -0.90 -4.83 -15.46
CA ASP A 475 -0.94 -6.07 -14.67
C ASP A 475 0.05 -7.14 -15.19
N LYS A 476 0.08 -8.32 -14.56
CA LYS A 476 0.95 -9.45 -14.95
C LYS A 476 0.79 -9.85 -16.41
N PHE A 477 -0.42 -9.69 -16.97
CA PHE A 477 -0.79 -10.12 -18.31
C PHE A 477 -0.58 -9.03 -19.36
N GLY A 478 -0.09 -7.85 -18.96
CA GLY A 478 0.10 -6.70 -19.83
C GLY A 478 -1.17 -5.86 -20.05
N THR A 479 -2.24 -6.13 -19.32
CA THR A 479 -3.47 -5.33 -19.38
C THR A 479 -3.23 -3.99 -18.71
N ALA A 480 -3.56 -2.90 -19.39
CA ALA A 480 -3.37 -1.56 -18.84
C ALA A 480 -4.31 -1.32 -17.65
N VAL A 481 -3.75 -0.83 -16.54
CA VAL A 481 -4.52 -0.30 -15.41
C VAL A 481 -4.62 1.21 -15.61
N THR A 482 -5.82 1.68 -15.89
CA THR A 482 -6.09 3.09 -16.20
C THR A 482 -7.03 3.72 -15.19
N ILE A 483 -7.11 5.05 -15.26
CA ILE A 483 -8.14 5.86 -14.63
C ILE A 483 -9.13 6.36 -15.69
N ALA A 484 -10.37 6.63 -15.29
CA ALA A 484 -11.40 7.08 -16.22
C ALA A 484 -10.98 8.40 -16.91
N PRO A 485 -11.06 8.47 -18.25
CA PRO A 485 -10.77 9.69 -18.99
C PRO A 485 -11.90 10.72 -18.85
N GLY A 486 -11.61 11.99 -19.14
CA GLY A 486 -12.64 13.04 -19.26
C GLY A 486 -12.95 13.80 -17.97
N GLN A 487 -12.47 13.34 -16.81
CA GLN A 487 -12.51 14.10 -15.55
C GLN A 487 -11.19 14.81 -15.29
N ARG A 488 -11.25 15.99 -14.68
CA ARG A 488 -10.10 16.86 -14.40
C ARG A 488 -9.94 17.10 -12.91
N HIS A 489 -8.70 17.24 -12.49
CA HIS A 489 -8.40 17.67 -11.13
C HIS A 489 -8.63 19.16 -10.91
N VAL A 490 -8.81 19.54 -9.64
CA VAL A 490 -8.83 20.95 -9.24
C VAL A 490 -7.43 21.55 -9.39
N ASP A 491 -7.31 22.66 -10.12
CA ASP A 491 -6.09 23.48 -10.10
C ASP A 491 -6.12 24.38 -8.87
N ARG A 492 -5.45 23.94 -7.81
CA ARG A 492 -5.39 24.65 -6.53
C ARG A 492 -4.72 26.03 -6.64
N ALA A 493 -3.87 26.24 -7.64
CA ALA A 493 -3.23 27.54 -7.85
C ALA A 493 -4.18 28.57 -8.49
N ARG A 494 -5.24 28.10 -9.18
CA ARG A 494 -6.22 28.96 -9.87
C ARG A 494 -7.56 29.05 -9.14
N LEU A 495 -7.82 28.17 -8.17
CA LEU A 495 -9.04 28.13 -7.40
C LEU A 495 -9.33 29.49 -6.74
N ASN A 496 -10.48 30.08 -7.04
CA ASN A 496 -10.87 31.39 -6.55
C ASN A 496 -12.38 31.44 -6.27
N PRO A 497 -12.84 30.84 -5.15
CA PRO A 497 -14.25 30.86 -4.79
C PRO A 497 -14.79 32.29 -4.64
N ALA A 498 -13.97 33.29 -4.29
CA ALA A 498 -14.38 34.68 -4.14
C ALA A 498 -14.92 35.32 -5.44
N LYS A 499 -14.53 34.80 -6.61
CA LYS A 499 -15.02 35.29 -7.92
C LYS A 499 -16.41 34.76 -8.30
N VAL A 500 -16.93 33.79 -7.57
CA VAL A 500 -18.27 33.25 -7.80
C VAL A 500 -19.32 34.35 -7.57
N GLY A 501 -20.16 34.59 -8.57
CA GLY A 501 -21.08 35.73 -8.60
C GLY A 501 -22.16 35.72 -7.52
N ASP A 502 -22.60 36.91 -7.13
CA ASP A 502 -23.64 37.12 -6.11
C ASP A 502 -24.95 36.36 -6.33
N PRO A 503 -25.46 36.18 -7.57
CA PRO A 503 -26.67 35.38 -7.78
C PRO A 503 -26.52 33.93 -7.30
N PHE A 504 -25.38 33.31 -7.58
CA PHE A 504 -25.10 31.93 -7.16
C PHE A 504 -24.97 31.85 -5.64
N ARG A 505 -24.22 32.77 -5.02
CA ARG A 505 -24.06 32.83 -3.55
C ARG A 505 -25.39 33.01 -2.83
N ARG A 506 -26.27 33.89 -3.32
CA ARG A 506 -27.61 34.08 -2.76
C ARG A 506 -28.49 32.84 -2.90
N MET A 507 -28.39 32.15 -4.03
CA MET A 507 -29.10 30.87 -4.23
C MET A 507 -28.61 29.81 -3.23
N LEU A 508 -27.29 29.64 -3.06
CA LEU A 508 -26.72 28.71 -2.09
C LEU A 508 -27.21 29.03 -0.67
N GLN A 509 -27.11 30.31 -0.27
CA GLN A 509 -27.52 30.76 1.05
C GLN A 509 -29.01 30.51 1.30
N ALA A 510 -29.87 30.88 0.36
CA ALA A 510 -31.32 30.66 0.49
C ALA A 510 -31.68 29.18 0.65
N HIS A 511 -31.03 28.28 -0.10
CA HIS A 511 -31.26 26.84 0.03
C HIS A 511 -30.69 26.27 1.32
N LEU A 512 -29.53 26.76 1.78
CA LEU A 512 -28.94 26.36 3.05
C LEU A 512 -29.89 26.65 4.22
N TYR A 513 -30.42 27.87 4.33
CA TYR A 513 -31.39 28.21 5.38
C TYR A 513 -32.67 27.38 5.27
N ARG A 514 -33.24 27.26 4.06
CA ARG A 514 -34.47 26.48 3.85
C ARG A 514 -34.31 25.01 4.24
N THR A 515 -33.18 24.40 3.88
CA THR A 515 -32.93 23.00 4.20
C THR A 515 -32.58 22.81 5.68
N PHE A 516 -31.93 23.78 6.32
CA PHE A 516 -31.73 23.77 7.76
C PHE A 516 -33.06 23.83 8.53
N ASP A 517 -33.96 24.73 8.15
CA ASP A 517 -35.24 24.93 8.86
C ASP A 517 -36.21 23.73 8.69
N ASP A 518 -36.35 23.20 7.46
CA ASP A 518 -37.45 22.27 7.13
C ASP A 518 -37.02 20.92 6.50
N GLY A 519 -35.74 20.74 6.15
CA GLY A 519 -35.30 19.63 5.28
C GLY A 519 -34.26 18.67 5.85
N GLY A 520 -33.43 19.12 6.79
CA GLY A 520 -32.30 18.36 7.32
C GLY A 520 -31.16 18.09 6.32
N PRO A 521 -30.06 17.46 6.77
CA PRO A 521 -28.82 17.33 6.00
C PRO A 521 -28.97 16.56 4.69
N SER A 522 -29.80 15.50 4.68
CA SER A 522 -30.05 14.70 3.48
C SER A 522 -30.71 15.51 2.35
N SER A 523 -31.56 16.48 2.69
CA SER A 523 -32.22 17.32 1.69
C SER A 523 -31.24 18.28 1.02
N LEU A 524 -30.31 18.84 1.80
CA LEU A 524 -29.22 19.66 1.27
C LEU A 524 -28.27 18.82 0.39
N PHE A 525 -27.92 17.62 0.84
CA PHE A 525 -27.10 16.68 0.07
C PHE A 525 -27.72 16.38 -1.29
N HIS A 526 -28.98 15.95 -1.34
CA HIS A 526 -29.67 15.64 -2.60
C HIS A 526 -29.73 16.85 -3.54
N TRP A 527 -30.09 18.03 -3.00
CA TRP A 527 -30.13 19.26 -3.78
C TRP A 527 -28.77 19.63 -4.39
N ALA A 528 -27.69 19.45 -3.63
CA ALA A 528 -26.35 19.77 -4.07
C ALA A 528 -25.88 18.80 -5.16
N VAL A 529 -26.00 17.48 -4.96
CA VAL A 529 -25.50 16.49 -5.92
C VAL A 529 -26.25 16.49 -7.25
N GLU A 530 -27.53 16.91 -7.28
CA GLU A 530 -28.29 17.14 -8.52
C GLU A 530 -27.69 18.24 -9.41
N ARG A 531 -26.90 19.16 -8.84
CA ARG A 531 -26.35 20.34 -9.53
C ARG A 531 -24.83 20.31 -9.64
N LEU A 532 -24.18 19.50 -8.82
CA LEU A 532 -22.73 19.49 -8.66
C LEU A 532 -21.99 19.14 -9.94
N SER A 533 -22.55 18.27 -10.78
CA SER A 533 -21.96 17.94 -12.08
C SER A 533 -21.79 19.17 -12.98
N ALA A 534 -22.70 20.14 -12.90
CA ALA A 534 -22.66 21.40 -13.65
C ALA A 534 -21.81 22.50 -12.99
N TRP A 535 -21.48 22.36 -11.70
CA TRP A 535 -20.70 23.36 -10.98
C TRP A 535 -19.23 23.33 -11.40
N THR A 536 -18.63 24.51 -11.47
CA THR A 536 -17.18 24.68 -11.51
C THR A 536 -16.56 24.33 -10.15
N TYR A 537 -15.23 24.10 -10.11
CA TYR A 537 -14.53 23.95 -8.84
C TYR A 537 -14.62 25.21 -7.95
N ASP A 538 -14.67 26.41 -8.53
CA ASP A 538 -14.84 27.65 -7.78
C ASP A 538 -16.20 27.67 -7.06
N GLU A 539 -17.27 27.26 -7.76
CA GLU A 539 -18.62 27.14 -7.19
C GLU A 539 -18.70 26.05 -6.13
N SER A 540 -18.08 24.88 -6.36
CA SER A 540 -18.00 23.81 -5.34
C SER A 540 -17.25 24.27 -4.10
N ALA A 541 -16.12 24.96 -4.26
CA ALA A 541 -15.36 25.51 -3.14
C ALA A 541 -16.11 26.64 -2.42
N ALA A 542 -16.85 27.48 -3.14
CA ALA A 542 -17.70 28.52 -2.54
C ALA A 542 -18.84 27.91 -1.72
N PHE A 543 -19.42 26.81 -2.20
CA PHE A 543 -20.40 26.03 -1.44
C PHE A 543 -19.79 25.43 -0.17
N ALA A 544 -18.62 24.78 -0.29
CA ALA A 544 -17.91 24.20 0.85
C ALA A 544 -17.60 25.26 1.93
N GLY A 545 -17.09 26.43 1.52
CA GLY A 545 -16.81 27.56 2.40
C GLY A 545 -18.07 28.11 3.08
N LEU A 546 -19.17 28.25 2.34
CA LEU A 546 -20.45 28.70 2.91
C LEU A 546 -20.96 27.73 4.00
N LEU A 547 -20.83 26.42 3.78
CA LEU A 547 -21.20 25.41 4.78
C LEU A 547 -20.34 25.53 6.02
N ALA A 548 -19.01 25.61 5.86
CA ALA A 548 -18.08 25.76 6.97
C ALA A 548 -18.38 27.01 7.80
N ASP A 549 -18.63 28.16 7.14
CA ASP A 549 -18.98 29.42 7.80
C ASP A 549 -20.33 29.34 8.54
N PHE A 550 -21.34 28.69 7.95
CA PHE A 550 -22.65 28.50 8.59
C PHE A 550 -22.56 27.62 9.84
N GLY A 551 -21.75 26.56 9.77
CA GLY A 551 -21.52 25.59 10.85
C GLY A 551 -20.63 26.11 12.00
N GLU A 552 -20.08 27.33 11.89
CA GLU A 552 -19.36 27.97 13.00
C GLU A 552 -20.26 28.25 14.21
N ASN A 553 -21.56 28.41 13.99
CA ASN A 553 -22.55 28.63 15.04
C ASN A 553 -22.68 27.39 15.95
N ALA A 554 -23.02 27.60 17.22
CA ALA A 554 -23.11 26.51 18.21
C ALA A 554 -24.53 25.95 18.29
N GLY A 555 -24.67 24.62 18.21
CA GLY A 555 -25.94 23.92 18.36
C GLY A 555 -26.24 23.03 17.14
N GLU A 556 -27.43 23.22 16.58
CA GLU A 556 -28.00 22.41 15.50
C GLU A 556 -27.32 22.67 14.15
N GLU A 557 -26.84 23.89 13.89
CA GLU A 557 -26.17 24.26 12.63
C GLU A 557 -24.89 23.46 12.40
N PHE A 558 -24.09 23.25 13.46
CA PHE A 558 -22.89 22.44 13.37
C PHE A 558 -23.22 20.99 13.00
N GLU A 559 -24.17 20.37 13.71
CA GLU A 559 -24.53 18.98 13.45
C GLU A 559 -25.14 18.83 12.05
N PHE A 560 -25.94 19.80 11.62
CA PHE A 560 -26.48 19.84 10.27
C PHE A 560 -25.38 19.90 9.20
N VAL A 561 -24.46 20.86 9.33
CA VAL A 561 -23.36 21.05 8.37
C VAL A 561 -22.42 19.85 8.37
N ARG A 562 -22.05 19.35 9.55
CA ARG A 562 -21.20 18.18 9.70
C ARG A 562 -21.81 17.00 8.95
N GLN A 563 -23.07 16.68 9.22
CA GLN A 563 -23.76 15.57 8.56
C GLN A 563 -23.86 15.77 7.04
N ALA A 564 -24.13 17.00 6.58
CA ALA A 564 -24.20 17.30 5.15
C ALA A 564 -22.84 17.11 4.44
N LEU A 565 -21.75 17.61 5.05
CA LEU A 565 -20.40 17.42 4.54
C LEU A 565 -19.96 15.95 4.59
N THR A 566 -20.31 15.22 5.65
CA THR A 566 -20.06 13.77 5.76
C THR A 566 -20.83 13.00 4.68
N LEU A 567 -22.07 13.36 4.36
CA LEU A 567 -22.81 12.76 3.24
C LEU A 567 -22.14 13.04 1.89
N LEU A 568 -21.71 14.28 1.63
CA LEU A 568 -20.96 14.66 0.42
C LEU A 568 -19.63 13.90 0.31
N ARG A 569 -19.00 13.59 1.43
CA ARG A 569 -17.76 12.83 1.47
C ARG A 569 -17.99 11.34 1.20
N ASP A 570 -18.98 10.75 1.86
CA ASP A 570 -19.13 9.29 1.93
C ASP A 570 -20.03 8.70 0.85
N ARG A 571 -20.92 9.49 0.25
CA ARG A 571 -21.79 9.01 -0.83
C ARG A 571 -21.10 9.12 -2.19
N HIS A 572 -21.52 8.24 -3.09
CA HIS A 572 -21.16 8.29 -4.50
C HIS A 572 -22.27 9.01 -5.28
N TYR A 573 -21.87 9.88 -6.19
CA TYR A 573 -22.73 10.70 -7.03
C TYR A 573 -21.94 11.15 -8.26
N ASP A 574 -22.63 11.64 -9.29
CA ASP A 574 -21.99 12.12 -10.51
C ASP A 574 -21.23 13.44 -10.27
N PRO A 575 -19.90 13.45 -10.39
CA PRO A 575 -19.12 14.68 -10.22
C PRO A 575 -19.05 15.51 -11.51
N GLY A 576 -19.65 15.04 -12.62
CA GLY A 576 -19.51 15.66 -13.94
C GLY A 576 -18.07 15.55 -14.47
N ASP A 577 -17.48 16.68 -14.81
CA ASP A 577 -16.11 16.80 -15.32
C ASP A 577 -15.04 16.84 -14.21
N LYS A 578 -15.43 16.75 -12.94
CA LYS A 578 -14.52 16.85 -11.78
C LYS A 578 -14.10 15.45 -11.33
N ARG A 579 -12.84 15.27 -10.95
CA ARG A 579 -12.41 14.02 -10.28
C ARG A 579 -12.89 13.98 -8.84
N ARG A 580 -13.34 12.80 -8.40
CA ARG A 580 -13.79 12.57 -7.02
C ARG A 580 -12.70 12.87 -5.98
N ALA A 581 -11.44 12.53 -6.24
CA ALA A 581 -10.32 12.84 -5.34
C ALA A 581 -10.18 14.35 -5.05
N SER A 582 -10.47 15.20 -6.05
CA SER A 582 -10.48 16.67 -5.89
C SER A 582 -11.65 17.14 -5.02
N LEU A 583 -12.84 16.59 -5.23
CA LEU A 583 -14.02 16.92 -4.43
C LEU A 583 -13.81 16.50 -2.97
N LEU A 584 -13.31 15.29 -2.74
CA LEU A 584 -12.93 14.83 -1.40
C LEU A 584 -11.91 15.77 -0.74
N THR A 585 -10.91 16.24 -1.50
CA THR A 585 -9.93 17.22 -0.98
C THR A 585 -10.62 18.49 -0.47
N LEU A 586 -11.65 18.99 -1.19
CA LEU A 586 -12.43 20.16 -0.76
C LEU A 586 -13.33 19.87 0.46
N TRP A 587 -13.99 18.71 0.48
CA TRP A 587 -14.88 18.31 1.58
C TRP A 587 -14.12 18.03 2.87
N ASP A 588 -13.01 17.29 2.80
CA ASP A 588 -12.16 16.97 3.95
C ASP A 588 -11.50 18.24 4.52
N ALA A 589 -11.10 19.18 3.65
CA ALA A 589 -10.62 20.49 4.10
C ALA A 589 -11.72 21.26 4.85
N SER A 590 -12.95 21.26 4.32
CA SER A 590 -14.09 21.96 4.94
C SER A 590 -14.53 21.31 6.25
N LEU A 591 -14.50 19.98 6.35
CA LEU A 591 -14.72 19.24 7.61
C LEU A 591 -13.63 19.56 8.63
N THR A 592 -12.37 19.58 8.21
CA THR A 592 -11.23 19.92 9.07
C THR A 592 -11.36 21.33 9.62
N ASP A 593 -11.75 22.28 8.78
CA ASP A 593 -12.01 23.65 9.19
C ASP A 593 -13.19 23.70 10.16
N LEU A 594 -14.32 23.07 9.84
CA LEU A 594 -15.48 22.98 10.73
C LEU A 594 -15.11 22.44 12.14
N PHE A 595 -14.24 21.44 12.21
CA PHE A 595 -13.80 20.84 13.47
C PHE A 595 -12.79 21.69 14.27
N ARG A 596 -12.06 22.61 13.63
CA ARG A 596 -11.04 23.46 14.29
C ARG A 596 -11.64 24.67 15.05
N LEU A 597 -12.84 25.10 14.70
CA LEU A 597 -13.41 26.42 15.06
C LEU A 597 -14.07 26.42 16.46
N PRO A 598 -14.14 27.59 17.16
CA PRO A 598 -14.70 28.86 16.66
C PRO A 598 -13.67 29.99 16.42
N LYS A 599 -13.70 30.65 15.24
CA LYS A 599 -12.81 31.78 14.86
C LYS A 599 -12.92 33.00 15.78
N SER A 600 -14.05 33.16 16.47
CA SER A 600 -14.42 34.40 17.15
C SER A 600 -13.94 34.54 18.61
N GLY A 601 -13.30 33.51 19.20
CA GLY A 601 -12.80 33.52 20.58
C GLY A 601 -13.86 33.69 21.68
N ARG A 602 -15.11 34.01 21.33
CA ARG A 602 -16.26 34.12 22.24
C ARG A 602 -17.04 32.82 22.23
N LEU A 603 -16.81 31.99 23.22
CA LEU A 603 -17.67 30.84 23.52
C LEU A 603 -19.05 31.37 23.96
N ARG A 604 -20.02 31.42 23.04
CA ARG A 604 -21.40 31.06 23.43
C ARG A 604 -21.34 29.63 23.99
N LYS A 605 -22.23 29.25 24.92
CA LYS A 605 -22.26 27.90 25.53
C LYS A 605 -21.98 26.83 24.46
N SER A 606 -20.78 26.27 24.47
CA SER A 606 -20.35 25.36 23.41
C SER A 606 -20.84 23.97 23.77
N HIS A 607 -21.68 23.38 22.93
CA HIS A 607 -22.08 21.98 23.02
C HIS A 607 -20.94 21.01 22.69
N ARG A 608 -19.75 21.52 22.40
CA ARG A 608 -18.60 20.77 21.89
C ARG A 608 -17.34 21.14 22.63
N ARG A 609 -16.42 20.19 22.75
CA ARG A 609 -15.06 20.40 23.27
C ARG A 609 -14.04 19.81 22.31
N ARG A 610 -12.94 20.52 22.08
CA ARG A 610 -11.85 20.08 21.21
C ARG A 610 -10.60 19.73 22.01
N ILE A 611 -10.01 18.58 21.71
CA ILE A 611 -8.73 18.11 22.23
C ILE A 611 -7.73 17.94 21.08
N THR A 612 -6.50 18.36 21.31
CA THR A 612 -5.33 18.20 20.45
C THR A 612 -4.20 17.56 21.23
N TRP A 613 -3.09 17.22 20.57
CA TRP A 613 -1.89 16.74 21.26
C TRP A 613 -1.47 17.71 22.39
N ASP A 614 -1.30 19.00 22.09
CA ASP A 614 -0.78 19.98 23.04
C ASP A 614 -1.67 20.18 24.27
N ASN A 615 -2.99 20.08 24.10
CA ASN A 615 -3.95 20.37 25.17
C ASN A 615 -4.59 19.11 25.79
N ARG A 616 -4.11 17.91 25.44
CA ARG A 616 -4.67 16.61 25.87
C ARG A 616 -4.87 16.46 27.37
N HIS A 617 -4.00 17.06 28.17
CA HIS A 617 -4.08 17.09 29.64
C HIS A 617 -5.33 17.82 30.17
N ASN A 618 -6.01 18.60 29.32
CA ASN A 618 -7.25 19.28 29.68
C ASN A 618 -8.50 18.42 29.52
N LEU A 619 -8.39 17.15 29.11
CA LEU A 619 -9.53 16.24 29.04
C LEU A 619 -10.22 16.16 30.41
N ARG A 620 -11.55 16.29 30.40
CA ARG A 620 -12.40 16.29 31.60
C ARG A 620 -13.79 15.75 31.27
N PRO A 621 -14.63 15.41 32.26
CA PRO A 621 -16.04 15.11 32.04
C PRO A 621 -16.76 16.22 31.26
N PRO A 622 -17.81 15.89 30.47
CA PRO A 622 -18.62 16.88 29.78
C PRO A 622 -19.25 17.84 30.80
N ASN A 623 -19.30 19.14 30.48
CA ASN A 623 -19.85 20.18 31.34
C ASN A 623 -20.82 21.07 30.55
N ASN A 624 -21.81 21.67 31.22
CA ASN A 624 -22.62 22.78 30.68
C ASN A 624 -23.20 22.54 29.27
N GLY A 625 -23.87 21.41 29.05
CA GLY A 625 -24.54 21.11 27.77
C GLY A 625 -23.61 20.60 26.67
N GLU A 626 -22.32 20.38 26.95
CA GLU A 626 -21.42 19.66 26.05
C GLU A 626 -21.92 18.23 25.78
N SER A 627 -22.03 17.87 24.49
CA SER A 627 -22.48 16.56 24.02
C SER A 627 -21.43 15.84 23.17
N THR A 628 -20.57 16.59 22.46
CA THR A 628 -19.62 16.04 21.48
C THR A 628 -18.17 16.41 21.82
N LEU A 629 -17.28 15.40 21.84
CA LEU A 629 -15.83 15.60 21.95
C LEU A 629 -15.18 15.47 20.57
N LEU A 630 -14.48 16.52 20.13
CA LEU A 630 -13.66 16.54 18.93
C LEU A 630 -12.21 16.25 19.32
N VAL A 631 -11.57 15.29 18.66
CA VAL A 631 -10.16 14.92 18.88
C VAL A 631 -9.40 15.10 17.57
N ASP A 632 -8.55 16.13 17.50
CA ASP A 632 -7.60 16.28 16.42
C ASP A 632 -6.42 15.35 16.67
N THR A 633 -6.28 14.33 15.82
CA THR A 633 -5.32 13.25 16.05
C THR A 633 -3.90 13.59 15.59
N LEU A 634 -3.68 14.76 14.99
CA LEU A 634 -2.32 15.21 14.65
C LEU A 634 -1.44 15.36 15.90
N GLY A 635 -0.22 14.83 15.80
CA GLY A 635 0.76 14.82 16.89
C GLY A 635 0.56 13.71 17.91
N PHE A 636 -0.58 12.99 17.89
CA PHE A 636 -0.73 11.78 18.67
C PHE A 636 0.10 10.65 18.08
N PRO A 637 0.62 9.75 18.93
CA PRO A 637 1.33 8.60 18.45
C PRO A 637 0.37 7.56 17.87
N PRO A 638 0.84 6.75 16.90
CA PRO A 638 0.01 5.80 16.19
C PRO A 638 -0.45 4.66 17.11
N GLU A 639 0.30 4.33 18.16
CA GLU A 639 -0.09 3.29 19.13
C GLU A 639 0.43 3.63 20.54
N GLY A 640 0.11 2.79 21.52
CA GLY A 640 0.56 2.90 22.92
C GLY A 640 -0.25 3.87 23.80
N ASP A 641 0.23 4.08 25.03
CA ASP A 641 -0.53 4.76 26.10
C ASP A 641 -0.85 6.24 25.80
N GLY A 642 0.02 6.90 25.04
CA GLY A 642 -0.16 8.28 24.60
C GLY A 642 -1.08 8.46 23.39
N SER A 643 -1.57 7.37 22.78
CA SER A 643 -2.30 7.41 21.50
C SER A 643 -3.67 8.06 21.60
N ALA A 644 -4.16 8.56 20.46
CA ALA A 644 -5.53 9.05 20.34
C ALA A 644 -6.56 7.97 20.68
N ALA A 645 -6.27 6.70 20.35
CA ALA A 645 -7.12 5.56 20.70
C ALA A 645 -7.35 5.45 22.21
N ARG A 646 -6.28 5.54 23.02
CA ARG A 646 -6.39 5.52 24.49
C ARG A 646 -7.10 6.76 25.03
N LEU A 647 -6.91 7.91 24.40
CA LEU A 647 -7.65 9.13 24.76
C LEU A 647 -9.16 9.00 24.56
N LEU A 648 -9.61 8.32 23.48
CA LEU A 648 -11.03 8.07 23.25
C LEU A 648 -11.66 7.20 24.34
N VAL A 649 -10.94 6.18 24.82
CA VAL A 649 -11.40 5.35 25.95
C VAL A 649 -11.49 6.17 27.23
N ALA A 650 -10.46 6.96 27.54
CA ALA A 650 -10.47 7.83 28.72
C ALA A 650 -11.62 8.87 28.65
N ALA A 651 -11.94 9.38 27.46
CA ALA A 651 -13.08 10.27 27.28
C ALA A 651 -14.40 9.56 27.59
N TYR A 652 -14.60 8.33 27.12
CA TYR A 652 -15.78 7.54 27.45
C TYR A 652 -15.92 7.30 28.97
N GLU A 653 -14.83 6.95 29.65
CA GLU A 653 -14.79 6.74 31.11
C GLU A 653 -15.18 8.00 31.89
N LEU A 654 -14.85 9.18 31.35
CA LEU A 654 -15.25 10.48 31.89
C LEU A 654 -16.70 10.88 31.55
N GLY A 655 -17.45 10.04 30.84
CA GLY A 655 -18.86 10.25 30.55
C GLY A 655 -19.18 10.79 29.16
N TRP A 656 -18.18 10.97 28.28
CA TRP A 656 -18.47 11.33 26.88
C TRP A 656 -19.15 10.17 26.16
N ARG A 657 -20.09 10.50 25.27
CA ARG A 657 -20.88 9.51 24.50
C ARG A 657 -20.82 9.73 22.99
N HIS A 658 -20.57 10.95 22.52
CA HIS A 658 -20.33 11.22 21.10
C HIS A 658 -18.90 11.71 20.91
N LEU A 659 -18.09 10.92 20.22
CA LEU A 659 -16.67 11.14 20.00
C LEU A 659 -16.41 11.26 18.50
N ILE A 660 -15.77 12.34 18.07
CA ILE A 660 -15.35 12.53 16.69
C ILE A 660 -13.83 12.69 16.70
N ALA A 661 -13.13 11.79 16.04
CA ALA A 661 -11.70 11.91 15.84
C ALA A 661 -11.40 12.16 14.36
N TYR A 662 -10.56 13.16 14.07
CA TYR A 662 -10.27 13.59 12.71
C TYR A 662 -8.78 13.83 12.49
N ASN A 663 -8.39 14.03 11.22
CA ASN A 663 -7.00 14.06 10.77
C ASN A 663 -6.22 12.78 11.07
N TRP A 664 -6.90 11.63 11.06
CA TRP A 664 -6.26 10.36 11.34
C TRP A 664 -5.17 10.04 10.29
N ARG A 665 -3.98 9.61 10.72
CA ARG A 665 -2.82 9.31 9.87
C ARG A 665 -2.16 7.98 10.24
N GLY A 666 -2.91 6.88 10.10
CA GLY A 666 -2.43 5.52 10.39
C GLY A 666 -2.42 5.12 11.86
N GLY A 667 -3.01 5.92 12.77
CA GLY A 667 -3.14 5.52 14.16
C GLY A 667 -3.91 4.20 14.29
N ARG A 668 -3.37 3.27 15.06
CA ARG A 668 -3.92 1.93 15.26
C ARG A 668 -4.89 1.91 16.42
N PHE A 669 -5.65 0.82 16.52
CA PHE A 669 -6.50 0.51 17.67
C PHE A 669 -7.60 1.55 17.93
N ALA A 670 -8.03 2.31 16.91
CA ALA A 670 -9.12 3.26 17.04
C ALA A 670 -10.36 2.57 17.62
N ALA A 671 -11.01 3.14 18.64
CA ALA A 671 -12.13 2.54 19.35
C ALA A 671 -11.87 1.20 20.08
N CYS A 672 -10.63 0.71 20.15
CA CYS A 672 -10.29 -0.44 20.99
C CYS A 672 -10.37 -0.08 22.48
N GLY A 673 -10.88 -1.01 23.28
CA GLY A 673 -11.11 -0.81 24.71
C GLY A 673 -12.50 -0.27 25.06
N LEU A 674 -13.33 0.04 24.05
CA LEU A 674 -14.77 0.28 24.24
C LEU A 674 -15.49 -1.07 24.37
N GLY A 675 -15.47 -1.60 25.60
CA GLY A 675 -16.05 -2.90 25.98
C GLY A 675 -17.51 -2.83 26.45
N PRO A 676 -17.98 -3.85 27.20
CA PRO A 676 -19.35 -3.92 27.71
C PRO A 676 -19.81 -2.63 28.42
N GLY A 677 -21.06 -2.22 28.18
CA GLY A 677 -21.62 -0.99 28.77
C GLY A 677 -21.34 0.28 27.97
N THR A 678 -20.83 0.15 26.74
CA THR A 678 -20.64 1.25 25.79
C THR A 678 -21.85 1.46 24.87
N ASP A 679 -22.99 0.82 25.14
CA ASP A 679 -24.23 1.07 24.43
C ASP A 679 -24.60 2.57 24.45
N GLY A 680 -25.00 3.10 23.29
CA GLY A 680 -25.28 4.53 23.11
C GLY A 680 -24.05 5.43 22.96
N VAL A 681 -22.82 4.87 22.96
CA VAL A 681 -21.62 5.58 22.54
C VAL A 681 -21.51 5.54 21.02
N ARG A 682 -21.24 6.69 20.39
CA ARG A 682 -20.97 6.84 18.97
C ARG A 682 -19.56 7.41 18.75
N VAL A 683 -18.78 6.73 17.93
CA VAL A 683 -17.43 7.15 17.52
C VAL A 683 -17.40 7.35 16.00
N GLU A 684 -16.98 8.53 15.55
CA GLU A 684 -16.80 8.84 14.14
C GLU A 684 -15.33 9.13 13.86
N LEU A 685 -14.76 8.45 12.86
CA LEU A 685 -13.34 8.48 12.54
C LEU A 685 -13.15 9.04 11.12
N TYR A 686 -12.46 10.17 11.00
CA TYR A 686 -12.16 10.85 9.74
C TYR A 686 -10.66 10.85 9.45
N GLY A 687 -10.27 10.42 8.25
CA GLY A 687 -8.87 10.33 7.80
C GLY A 687 -8.46 8.89 7.51
N ASP A 688 -7.16 8.61 7.57
CA ASP A 688 -6.59 7.31 7.26
C ASP A 688 -6.52 6.44 8.53
N VAL A 689 -7.60 5.76 8.88
CA VAL A 689 -7.65 4.90 10.09
C VAL A 689 -6.72 3.70 9.94
N GLY A 690 -5.89 3.43 10.94
CA GLY A 690 -4.90 2.34 10.94
C GLY A 690 -5.45 0.97 11.33
N ASP A 691 -4.55 -0.01 11.44
CA ASP A 691 -4.87 -1.39 11.80
C ASP A 691 -5.65 -1.52 13.13
N TYR A 692 -6.36 -2.63 13.26
CA TYR A 692 -7.07 -3.04 14.47
C TYR A 692 -8.21 -2.12 14.90
N ALA A 693 -8.66 -1.18 14.07
CA ALA A 693 -9.79 -0.33 14.42
C ALA A 693 -11.03 -1.16 14.81
N ALA A 694 -11.72 -0.75 15.88
CA ALA A 694 -12.85 -1.44 16.50
C ALA A 694 -12.56 -2.89 16.95
N SER A 695 -11.29 -3.28 17.11
CA SER A 695 -10.98 -4.60 17.68
C SER A 695 -11.47 -4.70 19.12
N GLY A 696 -12.13 -5.82 19.44
CA GLY A 696 -12.70 -6.12 20.75
C GLY A 696 -13.91 -5.28 21.13
N LEU A 697 -14.50 -4.53 20.19
CA LEU A 697 -15.68 -3.70 20.40
C LEU A 697 -16.86 -4.53 20.96
N ASP A 698 -17.53 -4.00 21.97
CA ASP A 698 -18.65 -4.68 22.67
C ASP A 698 -19.72 -3.67 23.14
N GLY A 699 -20.40 -3.02 22.18
CA GLY A 699 -21.55 -2.15 22.46
C GLY A 699 -21.62 -0.90 21.57
N ALA A 700 -20.55 -0.11 21.50
CA ALA A 700 -20.57 1.18 20.80
C ALA A 700 -20.87 1.08 19.28
N GLU A 701 -21.30 2.20 18.70
CA GLU A 701 -21.40 2.39 17.25
C GLU A 701 -20.16 3.13 16.73
N VAL A 702 -19.44 2.55 15.78
CA VAL A 702 -18.23 3.12 15.18
C VAL A 702 -18.43 3.33 13.68
N HIS A 703 -18.18 4.54 13.20
CA HIS A 703 -18.20 4.92 11.78
C HIS A 703 -16.78 5.27 11.34
N ILE A 704 -16.27 4.54 10.35
CA ILE A 704 -15.04 4.90 9.63
C ILE A 704 -15.46 5.59 8.35
N HIS A 705 -15.24 6.90 8.30
CA HIS A 705 -15.49 7.71 7.12
C HIS A 705 -14.30 7.54 6.18
N GLY A 706 -14.40 6.60 5.26
CA GLY A 706 -13.34 6.18 4.35
C GLY A 706 -13.01 4.69 4.52
N ASP A 707 -11.78 4.34 4.20
CA ASP A 707 -11.29 2.97 4.20
C ASP A 707 -10.76 2.54 5.57
N GLY A 708 -10.85 1.24 5.85
CA GLY A 708 -10.20 0.60 6.99
C GLY A 708 -8.97 -0.20 6.57
N GLN A 709 -7.99 -0.33 7.44
CA GLN A 709 -6.81 -1.17 7.20
C GLN A 709 -7.03 -2.61 7.67
N ASP A 710 -5.97 -3.29 8.10
CA ASP A 710 -6.02 -4.70 8.46
C ASP A 710 -6.66 -4.90 9.84
N GLN A 711 -7.20 -6.10 10.06
CA GLN A 711 -7.71 -6.57 11.36
C GLN A 711 -8.81 -5.70 11.97
N VAL A 712 -9.49 -4.90 11.15
CA VAL A 712 -10.64 -4.10 11.57
C VAL A 712 -11.72 -5.02 12.14
N GLY A 713 -12.20 -4.70 13.34
CA GLY A 713 -13.21 -5.47 14.07
C GLY A 713 -12.75 -6.87 14.51
N GLN A 714 -11.44 -7.12 14.59
CA GLN A 714 -10.94 -8.38 15.16
C GLN A 714 -11.54 -8.61 16.54
N ILE A 715 -11.99 -9.85 16.82
CA ILE A 715 -12.62 -10.29 18.08
C ILE A 715 -13.81 -9.41 18.55
N LEU A 716 -14.45 -8.67 17.64
CA LEU A 716 -15.64 -7.85 17.92
C LEU A 716 -16.77 -8.73 18.48
N LYS A 717 -17.37 -8.31 19.59
CA LYS A 717 -18.40 -9.09 20.31
C LYS A 717 -19.81 -8.56 20.09
N GLY A 718 -19.95 -7.24 19.98
CA GLY A 718 -21.24 -6.56 19.88
C GLY A 718 -21.09 -5.10 19.47
N GLY A 719 -22.21 -4.43 19.24
CA GLY A 719 -22.25 -3.05 18.73
C GLY A 719 -22.40 -2.99 17.20
N LYS A 720 -22.11 -1.81 16.64
CA LYS A 720 -22.28 -1.53 15.20
C LYS A 720 -21.02 -0.94 14.60
N LEU A 721 -20.60 -1.45 13.45
CA LEU A 721 -19.44 -0.97 12.71
C LEU A 721 -19.84 -0.61 11.27
N VAL A 722 -19.60 0.63 10.86
CA VAL A 722 -19.91 1.12 9.51
C VAL A 722 -18.64 1.63 8.86
N ILE A 723 -18.33 1.16 7.66
CA ILE A 723 -17.12 1.52 6.91
C ILE A 723 -17.53 2.04 5.53
N HIS A 724 -17.19 3.29 5.25
CA HIS A 724 -17.57 4.01 4.03
C HIS A 724 -16.54 3.85 2.88
N GLY A 725 -15.75 2.77 2.89
CA GLY A 725 -14.70 2.49 1.91
C GLY A 725 -14.34 1.01 1.89
N ASP A 726 -13.14 0.68 1.39
CA ASP A 726 -12.59 -0.67 1.37
C ASP A 726 -11.97 -1.06 2.72
N VAL A 727 -11.72 -2.36 2.93
CA VAL A 727 -11.08 -2.89 4.15
C VAL A 727 -9.91 -3.82 3.82
N GLY A 728 -8.85 -3.73 4.61
CA GLY A 728 -7.66 -4.57 4.52
C GLY A 728 -7.87 -6.03 4.96
N GLN A 729 -6.74 -6.73 5.18
CA GLN A 729 -6.66 -8.16 5.44
C GLN A 729 -7.28 -8.55 6.78
N THR A 730 -7.77 -9.79 6.89
CA THR A 730 -8.21 -10.40 8.17
C THR A 730 -9.28 -9.61 8.93
N PHE A 731 -10.12 -8.89 8.18
CA PHE A 731 -11.31 -8.22 8.69
C PHE A 731 -12.17 -9.17 9.54
N LEU A 732 -12.60 -8.74 10.73
CA LEU A 732 -13.42 -9.53 11.65
C LEU A 732 -12.82 -10.88 12.06
N TYR A 733 -11.49 -11.01 12.08
CA TYR A 733 -10.80 -12.20 12.60
C TYR A 733 -11.33 -12.57 14.00
N GLY A 734 -11.89 -13.77 14.15
CA GLY A 734 -12.39 -14.26 15.45
C GLY A 734 -13.55 -13.46 16.05
N ALA A 735 -14.27 -12.66 15.26
CA ALA A 735 -15.44 -11.91 15.72
C ALA A 735 -16.55 -12.86 16.23
N LYS A 736 -17.35 -12.40 17.19
CA LYS A 736 -18.37 -13.20 17.90
C LYS A 736 -19.81 -12.71 17.71
N GLY A 737 -19.99 -11.45 17.29
CA GLY A 737 -21.31 -10.81 17.18
C GLY A 737 -21.20 -9.40 16.63
N GLY A 738 -22.29 -8.62 16.69
CA GLY A 738 -22.35 -7.26 16.17
C GLY A 738 -22.98 -7.15 14.77
N THR A 739 -23.28 -5.92 14.37
CA THR A 739 -23.84 -5.59 13.05
C THR A 739 -22.88 -4.71 12.26
N ILE A 740 -22.46 -5.17 11.09
CA ILE A 740 -21.35 -4.59 10.34
C ILE A 740 -21.75 -4.31 8.90
N TYR A 741 -21.37 -3.13 8.40
CA TYR A 741 -21.67 -2.65 7.06
C TYR A 741 -20.40 -2.11 6.39
N VAL A 742 -20.10 -2.60 5.19
CA VAL A 742 -18.95 -2.18 4.39
C VAL A 742 -19.43 -1.73 3.01
N LEU A 743 -19.11 -0.48 2.65
CA LEU A 743 -19.43 0.08 1.32
C LEU A 743 -18.59 -0.56 0.22
N GLY A 744 -17.30 -0.76 0.46
CA GLY A 744 -16.35 -1.26 -0.51
C GLY A 744 -16.14 -2.78 -0.48
N SER A 745 -14.98 -3.17 -0.98
CA SER A 745 -14.46 -4.54 -0.96
C SER A 745 -13.64 -4.80 0.29
N VAL A 746 -13.45 -6.09 0.60
CA VAL A 746 -12.60 -6.54 1.70
C VAL A 746 -11.48 -7.42 1.14
N ALA A 747 -10.25 -7.25 1.65
CA ALA A 747 -9.10 -8.05 1.23
C ALA A 747 -9.18 -9.51 1.74
N GLY A 748 -8.05 -10.21 1.81
CA GLY A 748 -8.00 -11.65 2.09
C GLY A 748 -8.44 -12.05 3.52
N ARG A 749 -8.98 -13.27 3.62
CA ARG A 749 -9.40 -13.93 4.88
C ARG A 749 -10.41 -13.15 5.75
N PRO A 750 -11.45 -12.53 5.16
CA PRO A 750 -12.46 -11.86 5.96
C PRO A 750 -13.28 -12.89 6.75
N LEU A 751 -13.56 -12.58 8.02
CA LEU A 751 -14.32 -13.38 8.97
C LEU A 751 -13.71 -14.75 9.29
N ILE A 752 -12.40 -14.91 9.10
CA ILE A 752 -11.71 -16.13 9.49
C ILE A 752 -11.93 -16.41 10.99
N ASN A 753 -12.30 -17.64 11.33
CA ASN A 753 -12.61 -18.09 12.69
C ASN A 753 -13.74 -17.29 13.40
N ALA A 754 -14.57 -16.55 12.67
CA ALA A 754 -15.69 -15.85 13.28
C ALA A 754 -16.78 -16.84 13.72
N VAL A 755 -17.47 -16.50 14.81
CA VAL A 755 -18.43 -17.35 15.52
C VAL A 755 -19.67 -16.58 15.96
N GLY A 756 -20.66 -17.28 16.52
CA GLY A 756 -21.77 -16.66 17.23
C GLY A 756 -22.78 -15.97 16.32
N ARG A 757 -23.13 -14.71 16.61
CA ARG A 757 -24.31 -14.03 16.03
C ARG A 757 -23.97 -12.85 15.14
N LEU A 758 -22.87 -12.95 14.42
CA LEU A 758 -22.38 -11.89 13.54
C LEU A 758 -23.38 -11.59 12.40
N ARG A 759 -23.55 -10.31 12.04
CA ARG A 759 -24.39 -9.85 10.93
C ARG A 759 -23.57 -8.89 10.07
N THR A 760 -23.16 -9.34 8.88
CA THR A 760 -22.24 -8.54 8.04
C THR A 760 -22.80 -8.33 6.65
N VAL A 761 -22.77 -7.09 6.15
CA VAL A 761 -23.07 -6.72 4.76
C VAL A 761 -21.83 -6.15 4.10
N ILE A 762 -21.39 -6.77 2.99
CA ILE A 762 -20.27 -6.33 2.17
C ILE A 762 -20.81 -6.02 0.78
N ASN A 763 -20.70 -4.77 0.34
CA ASN A 763 -21.25 -4.37 -0.96
C ASN A 763 -20.31 -4.72 -2.13
N GLY A 764 -19.00 -4.55 -1.95
CA GLY A 764 -17.99 -4.92 -2.92
C GLY A 764 -17.76 -6.43 -3.03
N THR A 765 -16.49 -6.82 -3.20
CA THR A 765 -16.08 -8.23 -3.25
C THR A 765 -15.20 -8.62 -2.06
N CYS A 766 -14.85 -9.91 -1.96
CA CYS A 766 -13.84 -10.43 -1.07
C CYS A 766 -12.81 -11.19 -1.90
N LEU A 767 -11.52 -10.87 -1.76
CA LEU A 767 -10.50 -11.41 -2.67
C LEU A 767 -10.35 -12.94 -2.58
N ASP A 768 -10.19 -13.49 -1.38
CA ASP A 768 -10.27 -14.93 -1.14
C ASP A 768 -10.50 -15.25 0.35
N TYR A 769 -10.79 -16.52 0.66
CA TYR A 769 -11.01 -17.07 2.00
C TYR A 769 -12.12 -16.39 2.81
N LEU A 770 -13.19 -15.92 2.15
CA LEU A 770 -14.34 -15.37 2.86
C LEU A 770 -14.98 -16.44 3.75
N ALA A 771 -15.07 -16.14 5.05
CA ALA A 771 -15.67 -16.97 6.09
C ALA A 771 -14.99 -18.36 6.21
N GLU A 772 -13.66 -18.37 6.14
CA GLU A 772 -12.83 -19.52 6.50
C GLU A 772 -13.03 -19.89 7.97
N SER A 773 -13.28 -21.18 8.26
CA SER A 773 -13.56 -21.70 9.60
C SER A 773 -14.68 -20.93 10.33
N PHE A 774 -15.74 -20.54 9.60
CA PHE A 774 -16.91 -19.88 10.18
C PHE A 774 -17.74 -20.87 11.02
N MET A 775 -17.95 -20.55 12.29
CA MET A 775 -18.62 -21.43 13.26
C MET A 775 -19.81 -20.70 13.90
N ALA A 776 -20.72 -20.21 13.05
CA ALA A 776 -21.74 -19.28 13.49
C ALA A 776 -23.15 -19.88 13.69
N GLY A 777 -23.33 -21.20 13.64
CA GLY A 777 -24.65 -21.85 13.82
C GLY A 777 -25.68 -21.52 12.73
N ASP A 778 -26.93 -21.95 12.86
CA ASP A 778 -27.96 -21.69 11.83
C ASP A 778 -28.46 -20.22 11.89
N PRO A 779 -28.35 -19.44 10.79
CA PRO A 779 -28.90 -18.08 10.74
C PRO A 779 -30.36 -17.94 11.16
N LEU A 780 -31.20 -18.93 10.85
CA LEU A 780 -32.63 -18.93 11.19
C LEU A 780 -32.90 -19.25 12.66
N ASP A 781 -31.91 -19.79 13.37
CA ASP A 781 -31.92 -20.01 14.83
C ASP A 781 -30.94 -19.05 15.55
N GLY A 782 -30.81 -17.84 15.02
CA GLY A 782 -30.03 -16.77 15.64
C GLY A 782 -28.52 -16.83 15.39
N GLY A 783 -28.03 -17.81 14.63
CA GLY A 783 -26.64 -17.91 14.17
C GLY A 783 -26.20 -16.80 13.22
N GLY A 784 -24.91 -16.70 12.92
CA GLY A 784 -24.28 -15.63 12.13
C GLY A 784 -24.38 -15.81 10.61
N PHE A 785 -24.37 -14.70 9.88
CA PHE A 785 -24.35 -14.72 8.41
C PHE A 785 -23.62 -13.52 7.79
N VAL A 786 -23.32 -13.67 6.50
CA VAL A 786 -22.73 -12.63 5.64
C VAL A 786 -23.64 -12.39 4.44
N ILE A 787 -23.81 -11.13 4.03
CA ILE A 787 -24.37 -10.76 2.73
C ILE A 787 -23.24 -10.21 1.87
N LEU A 788 -23.05 -10.76 0.67
CA LEU A 788 -22.05 -10.31 -0.30
C LEU A 788 -22.74 -9.86 -1.59
N ASN A 789 -22.68 -8.57 -1.92
CA ASN A 789 -23.45 -8.00 -3.04
C ASN A 789 -22.68 -7.97 -4.38
N GLY A 790 -21.34 -7.89 -4.38
CA GLY A 790 -20.56 -7.87 -5.63
C GLY A 790 -20.87 -6.70 -6.56
N ILE A 791 -21.01 -5.49 -5.99
CA ILE A 791 -21.31 -4.26 -6.71
C ILE A 791 -20.22 -3.21 -6.46
N ALA A 792 -20.12 -2.24 -7.33
CA ALA A 792 -19.28 -1.06 -7.16
C ALA A 792 -19.98 0.20 -7.67
N PHE A 793 -19.32 1.34 -7.55
CA PHE A 793 -19.72 2.58 -8.20
C PHE A 793 -18.73 2.92 -9.29
N ASP A 794 -19.23 3.33 -10.46
CA ASP A 794 -18.39 3.89 -11.51
C ASP A 794 -17.95 5.33 -11.20
N GLU A 795 -17.16 5.91 -12.10
CA GLU A 795 -16.63 7.28 -11.97
C GLU A 795 -17.71 8.38 -11.93
N HIS A 796 -18.95 8.04 -12.30
CA HIS A 796 -20.13 8.91 -12.26
C HIS A 796 -21.08 8.56 -11.10
N GLY A 797 -20.64 7.73 -10.16
CA GLY A 797 -21.41 7.36 -8.99
C GLY A 797 -22.63 6.49 -9.29
N ARG A 798 -22.66 5.81 -10.44
CA ARG A 798 -23.71 4.85 -10.80
C ARG A 798 -23.35 3.48 -10.27
N LEU A 799 -24.35 2.75 -9.77
CA LEU A 799 -24.19 1.39 -9.30
C LEU A 799 -23.92 0.45 -10.47
N VAL A 800 -22.83 -0.32 -10.40
CA VAL A 800 -22.43 -1.30 -11.42
C VAL A 800 -22.20 -2.67 -10.80
N GLU A 801 -22.52 -3.73 -11.55
CA GLU A 801 -22.21 -5.10 -11.14
C GLU A 801 -20.74 -5.40 -11.38
N LEU A 802 -20.07 -6.03 -10.41
CA LEU A 802 -18.72 -6.53 -10.63
C LEU A 802 -18.74 -7.71 -11.60
N GLU A 803 -17.69 -7.83 -12.40
CA GLU A 803 -17.54 -8.95 -13.33
C GLU A 803 -17.60 -10.29 -12.59
N THR A 804 -16.97 -10.36 -11.42
CA THR A 804 -17.07 -11.49 -10.50
C THR A 804 -17.46 -11.00 -9.11
N VAL A 805 -18.48 -11.63 -8.53
CA VAL A 805 -18.93 -11.35 -7.15
C VAL A 805 -17.86 -11.82 -6.15
N TYR A 806 -17.16 -12.90 -6.47
CA TYR A 806 -16.10 -13.49 -5.66
C TYR A 806 -15.03 -14.10 -6.58
N PRO A 807 -13.84 -13.47 -6.70
CA PRO A 807 -12.77 -13.94 -7.58
C PRO A 807 -12.01 -15.16 -7.03
N GLY A 808 -12.00 -15.37 -5.71
CA GLY A 808 -11.20 -16.40 -5.04
C GLY A 808 -11.68 -17.84 -5.25
N GLY A 809 -10.89 -18.80 -4.77
CA GLY A 809 -11.17 -20.24 -4.85
C GLY A 809 -11.71 -20.86 -3.55
N ASN A 810 -11.60 -20.17 -2.42
CA ASN A 810 -11.76 -20.75 -1.08
C ASN A 810 -12.94 -20.17 -0.28
N LEU A 811 -14.11 -20.03 -0.92
CA LEU A 811 -15.31 -19.52 -0.28
C LEU A 811 -15.83 -20.51 0.77
N PHE A 812 -16.10 -20.00 1.97
CA PHE A 812 -16.70 -20.77 3.07
C PHE A 812 -15.89 -22.01 3.46
N SER A 813 -14.56 -21.87 3.38
CA SER A 813 -13.63 -22.97 3.62
C SER A 813 -13.70 -23.45 5.07
N LEU A 814 -13.75 -24.76 5.31
CA LEU A 814 -13.76 -25.34 6.68
C LEU A 814 -14.87 -24.82 7.62
N ALA A 815 -15.93 -24.19 7.08
CA ALA A 815 -17.03 -23.67 7.88
C ALA A 815 -17.83 -24.82 8.52
N SER A 816 -18.25 -24.64 9.78
CA SER A 816 -19.08 -25.60 10.52
C SER A 816 -20.44 -25.02 10.94
N GLY A 817 -20.66 -23.72 10.73
CA GLY A 817 -21.98 -23.09 10.87
C GLY A 817 -22.04 -21.72 10.19
N GLY A 818 -23.25 -21.20 10.04
CA GLY A 818 -23.56 -19.92 9.40
C GLY A 818 -24.03 -20.06 7.96
N ALA A 819 -24.27 -18.92 7.31
CA ALA A 819 -24.53 -18.87 5.88
C ALA A 819 -23.95 -17.61 5.22
N ILE A 820 -23.77 -17.69 3.90
CA ILE A 820 -23.50 -16.54 3.04
C ILE A 820 -24.70 -16.35 2.11
N TYR A 821 -25.25 -15.15 2.08
CA TYR A 821 -26.25 -14.71 1.11
C TYR A 821 -25.56 -13.92 0.01
N LEU A 822 -25.40 -14.58 -1.13
CA LEU A 822 -24.61 -14.10 -2.26
C LEU A 822 -25.53 -13.51 -3.32
N ARG A 823 -25.38 -12.22 -3.66
CA ARG A 823 -26.02 -11.63 -4.84
C ARG A 823 -25.31 -12.14 -6.09
N ASP A 824 -25.81 -13.21 -6.70
CA ASP A 824 -25.22 -13.79 -7.92
C ASP A 824 -26.29 -14.15 -8.94
N PRO A 825 -26.90 -13.12 -9.59
CA PRO A 825 -28.02 -13.30 -10.50
C PRO A 825 -27.65 -14.05 -11.79
N HIS A 826 -26.36 -14.08 -12.13
CA HIS A 826 -25.83 -14.75 -13.32
C HIS A 826 -25.18 -16.11 -13.00
N ARG A 827 -25.18 -16.52 -11.73
CA ARG A 827 -24.60 -17.78 -11.23
C ARG A 827 -23.13 -17.94 -11.61
N LYS A 828 -22.35 -16.86 -11.54
CA LYS A 828 -20.91 -16.85 -11.87
C LYS A 828 -20.07 -17.58 -10.83
N VAL A 829 -20.49 -17.59 -9.57
CA VAL A 829 -19.80 -18.33 -8.51
C VAL A 829 -20.13 -19.81 -8.64
N GLY A 830 -19.11 -20.61 -8.92
CA GLY A 830 -19.19 -22.04 -9.18
C GLY A 830 -19.08 -22.90 -7.91
N LYS A 831 -19.41 -24.20 -8.03
CA LYS A 831 -19.24 -25.16 -6.93
C LYS A 831 -17.76 -25.41 -6.61
N ASP A 832 -16.89 -25.25 -7.60
CA ASP A 832 -15.43 -25.34 -7.49
C ASP A 832 -14.82 -24.25 -6.61
N GLN A 833 -15.56 -23.18 -6.31
CA GLN A 833 -15.15 -22.13 -5.38
C GLN A 833 -15.58 -22.40 -3.93
N LEU A 834 -16.42 -23.40 -3.68
CA LEU A 834 -16.93 -23.74 -2.36
C LEU A 834 -16.05 -24.82 -1.71
N ASN A 835 -15.43 -24.52 -0.57
CA ASN A 835 -14.52 -25.46 0.11
C ASN A 835 -15.04 -25.94 1.48
N GLY A 836 -16.27 -26.49 1.49
CA GLY A 836 -16.96 -26.86 2.74
C GLY A 836 -18.42 -26.42 2.78
N GLY A 837 -18.82 -25.59 1.82
CA GLY A 837 -20.20 -25.18 1.61
C GLY A 837 -20.92 -25.90 0.46
N GLN A 838 -22.23 -25.68 0.38
CA GLN A 838 -23.08 -26.02 -0.76
C GLN A 838 -24.06 -24.88 -1.05
N PHE A 839 -24.48 -24.76 -2.32
CA PHE A 839 -25.57 -23.85 -2.65
C PHE A 839 -26.91 -24.41 -2.20
N ALA A 840 -27.73 -23.56 -1.60
CA ALA A 840 -29.12 -23.81 -1.24
C ALA A 840 -30.03 -22.71 -1.84
N PRO A 841 -31.30 -23.02 -2.13
CA PRO A 841 -32.28 -22.00 -2.51
C PRO A 841 -32.45 -20.96 -1.41
N LEU A 842 -32.70 -19.70 -1.80
CA LEU A 842 -33.11 -18.67 -0.86
C LEU A 842 -34.58 -18.89 -0.48
N SER A 843 -34.86 -19.20 0.78
CA SER A 843 -36.24 -19.32 1.27
C SER A 843 -36.86 -17.95 1.59
N GLN A 844 -38.18 -17.91 1.76
CA GLN A 844 -38.86 -16.71 2.24
C GLN A 844 -38.39 -16.31 3.65
N ALA A 845 -38.09 -17.29 4.52
CA ALA A 845 -37.58 -17.03 5.86
C ALA A 845 -36.18 -16.40 5.83
N ASP A 846 -35.31 -16.89 4.92
CA ASP A 846 -34.00 -16.29 4.67
C ASP A 846 -34.14 -14.82 4.20
N TRP A 847 -35.06 -14.56 3.26
CA TRP A 847 -35.28 -13.19 2.78
C TRP A 847 -35.80 -12.27 3.88
N THR A 848 -36.77 -12.72 4.66
CA THR A 848 -37.29 -11.97 5.82
C THR A 848 -36.18 -11.68 6.84
N LEU A 849 -35.23 -12.60 7.02
CA LEU A 849 -34.07 -12.39 7.89
C LEU A 849 -33.12 -11.31 7.37
N ILE A 850 -32.75 -11.33 6.09
CA ILE A 850 -31.69 -10.46 5.56
C ILE A 850 -32.18 -9.07 5.13
N ARG A 851 -33.46 -8.95 4.76
CA ARG A 851 -34.03 -7.70 4.22
C ARG A 851 -33.80 -6.47 5.11
N PRO A 852 -34.00 -6.49 6.44
CA PRO A 852 -33.75 -5.33 7.28
C PRO A 852 -32.30 -4.84 7.25
N TYR A 853 -31.34 -5.75 7.07
CA TYR A 853 -29.93 -5.39 6.94
C TYR A 853 -29.64 -4.74 5.59
N LEU A 854 -30.30 -5.18 4.51
CA LEU A 854 -30.23 -4.52 3.21
C LEU A 854 -30.90 -3.13 3.22
N GLU A 855 -31.98 -2.95 3.99
CA GLU A 855 -32.64 -1.64 4.15
C GLU A 855 -31.75 -0.66 4.93
N GLU A 856 -31.12 -1.10 6.03
CA GLU A 856 -30.14 -0.29 6.75
C GLU A 856 -28.89 0.00 5.90
N ASN A 857 -28.43 -0.96 5.10
CA ASN A 857 -27.37 -0.75 4.11
C ASN A 857 -27.75 0.34 3.10
N GLY A 858 -29.00 0.34 2.62
CA GLY A 858 -29.53 1.41 1.79
C GLY A 858 -29.56 2.76 2.48
N ARG A 859 -29.95 2.81 3.77
CA ARG A 859 -29.93 4.04 4.57
C ARG A 859 -28.51 4.57 4.79
N LEU A 860 -27.52 3.70 4.99
CA LEU A 860 -26.12 4.09 5.22
C LEU A 860 -25.42 4.54 3.95
N PHE A 861 -25.58 3.81 2.85
CA PHE A 861 -24.75 3.97 1.64
C PHE A 861 -25.51 4.46 0.39
N GLY A 862 -26.84 4.49 0.41
CA GLY A 862 -27.63 4.89 -0.75
C GLY A 862 -27.80 3.78 -1.78
N ILE A 863 -27.79 2.53 -1.32
CA ILE A 863 -27.96 1.33 -2.14
C ILE A 863 -29.33 0.74 -1.80
N PRO A 864 -30.42 1.21 -2.43
CA PRO A 864 -31.76 0.76 -2.07
C PRO A 864 -31.98 -0.71 -2.51
N VAL A 865 -32.78 -1.45 -1.76
CA VAL A 865 -33.07 -2.87 -2.04
C VAL A 865 -33.54 -3.11 -3.50
N PRO A 866 -34.44 -2.30 -4.08
CA PRO A 866 -34.80 -2.45 -5.49
C PRO A 866 -33.61 -2.35 -6.46
N ALA A 867 -32.61 -1.52 -6.18
CA ALA A 867 -31.40 -1.44 -7.01
C ALA A 867 -30.58 -2.74 -6.93
N LEU A 868 -30.51 -3.37 -5.76
CA LEU A 868 -29.86 -4.68 -5.61
C LEU A 868 -30.64 -5.80 -6.33
N LEU A 869 -31.96 -5.71 -6.42
CA LEU A 869 -32.81 -6.69 -7.12
C LEU A 869 -32.91 -6.43 -8.63
N THR A 870 -32.46 -5.27 -9.11
CA THR A 870 -32.45 -4.93 -10.53
C THR A 870 -31.25 -5.59 -11.21
N VAL A 871 -31.53 -6.37 -12.26
CA VAL A 871 -30.52 -7.09 -13.06
C VAL A 871 -30.82 -6.87 -14.52
N GLY A 872 -29.87 -6.28 -15.26
CA GLY A 872 -30.08 -5.94 -16.67
C GLY A 872 -31.19 -4.91 -16.91
N GLY A 873 -31.47 -4.05 -15.92
CA GLY A 873 -32.52 -3.02 -15.99
C GLY A 873 -33.91 -3.48 -15.54
N GLU A 874 -34.09 -4.76 -15.19
CA GLU A 874 -35.37 -5.30 -14.71
C GLU A 874 -35.27 -5.74 -13.25
N GLU A 875 -36.25 -5.36 -12.43
CA GLU A 875 -36.36 -5.85 -11.05
C GLU A 875 -36.77 -7.33 -11.05
N ARG A 876 -36.00 -8.15 -10.33
CA ARG A 876 -36.22 -9.60 -10.22
C ARG A 876 -36.62 -9.98 -8.80
N SER A 877 -37.19 -11.19 -8.65
CA SER A 877 -37.48 -11.73 -7.33
C SER A 877 -36.20 -11.98 -6.52
N PRO A 878 -36.23 -11.90 -5.18
CA PRO A 878 -35.05 -12.13 -4.35
C PRO A 878 -34.35 -13.47 -4.59
N ASP A 879 -35.11 -14.54 -4.79
CA ASP A 879 -34.59 -15.89 -5.08
C ASP A 879 -34.00 -16.03 -6.49
N GLY A 880 -34.36 -15.12 -7.41
CA GLY A 880 -33.74 -14.99 -8.73
C GLY A 880 -32.43 -14.21 -8.74
N VAL A 881 -32.10 -13.53 -7.64
CA VAL A 881 -30.92 -12.65 -7.51
C VAL A 881 -29.93 -13.15 -6.48
N TYR A 882 -30.42 -13.60 -5.32
CA TYR A 882 -29.59 -14.09 -4.22
C TYR A 882 -29.60 -15.61 -4.15
N ARG A 883 -28.44 -16.17 -3.80
CA ARG A 883 -28.25 -17.60 -3.51
C ARG A 883 -27.72 -17.75 -2.09
N LYS A 884 -28.15 -18.79 -1.40
CA LYS A 884 -27.62 -19.15 -0.07
C LYS A 884 -26.46 -20.11 -0.26
N VAL A 885 -25.36 -19.87 0.44
CA VAL A 885 -24.30 -20.86 0.69
C VAL A 885 -24.42 -21.28 2.14
N GLU A 886 -24.58 -22.57 2.37
CA GLU A 886 -24.69 -23.17 3.71
C GLU A 886 -23.63 -24.27 3.88
N VAL A 887 -23.40 -24.68 5.12
CA VAL A 887 -22.41 -25.71 5.43
C VAL A 887 -22.86 -27.05 4.85
N ARG A 888 -21.93 -27.77 4.22
CA ARG A 888 -22.19 -29.13 3.79
C ARG A 888 -22.22 -30.05 5.02
N PRO A 889 -23.30 -30.80 5.28
CA PRO A 889 -23.32 -31.80 6.35
C PRO A 889 -22.23 -32.85 6.11
N LEU A 890 -21.32 -33.03 7.06
CA LEU A 890 -20.31 -34.10 6.98
C LEU A 890 -20.97 -35.43 7.32
N ALA A 891 -20.88 -36.41 6.42
CA ALA A 891 -21.44 -37.75 6.60
C ALA A 891 -20.86 -38.51 7.81
N ALA A 892 -19.78 -38.04 8.43
CA ALA A 892 -19.18 -38.61 9.64
C ALA A 892 -19.80 -38.07 10.95
N LEU A 893 -20.69 -37.07 10.87
CA LEU A 893 -21.42 -36.47 11.99
C LEU A 893 -22.93 -36.78 11.96
N ALA A 894 -23.38 -37.56 10.96
CA ALA A 894 -24.72 -38.11 10.82
C ALA A 894 -24.69 -39.59 11.19
#